data_AF-D0G6X7-F1
#
_entry.id   AF-D0G6X7-F1
#
_cell.length_a   1.000
_cell.length_b   1.000
_cell.length_c   1.000
_cell.angle_alpha   90.00
_cell.angle_beta   90.00
_cell.angle_gamma   90.00
#
_symmetry.space_group_name_H-M   'P 1'
#
loop_
_entity.id
_entity.type
_entity.pdbx_description
1 polymer ?
#
loop_
_entity_poly.entity_id
_entity_poly.type
_entity_poly.pdbx_seq_one_letter_code
_entity_poly.pdbx_strand_id
1 'polypeptide(L)'
;MDSSSSSNSCFSVGSTSPGAVLLLYSKERKKWDEFEDILEERRHVSDLKFAMKCYTPLVYKGITPCKPSDIKYSVLNSEEVHYVIKQLCRESLQSVEVLQEEACEILDEMSHKLHLGAIRFFAFALSKIFKQIFSKVCVNEEGIQKLQQAIQEHPVVLLPSHRSYIDFLMLSFLLYNYELPVPVIAAGMDFLGMKMVSELLRRSGAFFMRRTFGGNRLYWAVFSEYVKTMLRNGYAPVEFFLEGTRSRSAKTLTPKFGLLNIVMEPFFKREVFDTYLVPISISYDRILEETLYAYELLGVPKPKESTTGLLKARRILSEKFGNVHIYFGDPVSLRSLAAGRMSRSPYNLVPRYIPQKQSEDMHAFVTEVAYKMQLLQIQNLVLNPWPLIVAVLLQNRPSMDFDALVEKTLWLKGLAQAFGGFVTWPDSEPAEEVVQSSILLHSNIVSLLRDQVALKVDSGATDVVDGLIFQHVTLLMCSAYRNQLLNVFVRPSLVAVALQMTPGFRKEDVYSCFRFLCSVFSDEFIFLPGNALKDFEEGCYLLSKSEAIEVTTRDILVTEKGNALLEFLIGLFKPFVESYQIICKYLLNEEEDSFTEKQYLVKVRKFTSQLLDHGTSQCYDVLSSDVQKNALAAFVRLGVVDKKKVNSDTVFNVNEPATTKLEEMLGCKTPIGKPVTAKL
;
A
#
# COMPACT_ATOMS: atom_id res chain seq x y z
N MET A 1 -52.41 6.15 -14.72
CA MET A 1 -53.60 5.52 -14.10
C MET A 1 -53.40 4.02 -14.04
N ASP A 2 -53.07 3.37 -12.94
CA ASP A 2 -52.33 3.71 -11.73
C ASP A 2 -52.13 2.40 -10.95
N SER A 3 -51.15 2.43 -10.03
CA SER A 3 -50.83 1.47 -8.94
C SER A 3 -50.24 0.11 -9.37
N SER A 4 -48.96 -0.25 -9.16
CA SER A 4 -48.01 -0.19 -8.01
C SER A 4 -48.19 -1.32 -6.98
N SER A 5 -47.35 -2.35 -7.06
CA SER A 5 -46.83 -3.06 -5.87
C SER A 5 -45.40 -3.55 -6.16
N SER A 6 -44.42 -2.82 -5.63
CA SER A 6 -43.02 -3.20 -5.58
C SER A 6 -42.78 -3.96 -4.27
N SER A 7 -42.45 -5.24 -4.37
CA SER A 7 -42.00 -6.05 -3.24
C SER A 7 -40.54 -5.72 -2.91
N ASN A 8 -40.33 -4.94 -1.85
CA ASN A 8 -39.03 -4.80 -1.19
C ASN A 8 -38.67 -6.11 -0.48
N SER A 9 -37.80 -6.93 -1.07
CA SER A 9 -37.15 -8.05 -0.37
C SER A 9 -35.95 -7.53 0.42
N CYS A 10 -36.19 -7.26 1.70
CA CYS A 10 -35.16 -7.04 2.70
C CYS A 10 -34.46 -8.40 2.96
N PHE A 11 -33.26 -8.60 2.42
CA PHE A 11 -32.42 -9.74 2.79
C PHE A 11 -31.79 -9.48 4.16
N SER A 12 -32.26 -10.22 5.17
CA SER A 12 -31.65 -10.32 6.48
C SER A 12 -30.25 -10.91 6.34
N VAL A 13 -29.23 -10.13 6.69
CA VAL A 13 -27.86 -10.61 6.89
C VAL A 13 -27.89 -11.61 8.04
N GLY A 14 -27.66 -12.88 7.72
CA GLY A 14 -27.59 -13.96 8.71
C GLY A 14 -26.53 -13.66 9.77
N SER A 15 -26.92 -13.82 11.03
CA SER A 15 -26.06 -13.71 12.20
C SER A 15 -24.85 -14.65 12.05
N THR A 16 -23.69 -14.07 11.79
CA THR A 16 -22.42 -14.77 11.94
C THR A 16 -22.24 -15.09 13.41
N SER A 17 -22.02 -16.37 13.74
CA SER A 17 -21.81 -16.81 15.12
C SER A 17 -20.66 -16.01 15.75
N PRO A 18 -20.76 -15.57 17.02
CA PRO A 18 -19.73 -14.77 17.68
C PRO A 18 -18.32 -15.41 17.68
N GLY A 19 -18.24 -16.74 17.61
CA GLY A 19 -16.98 -17.49 17.71
C GLY A 19 -16.07 -17.46 16.49
N ALA A 20 -16.58 -17.21 15.27
CA ALA A 20 -15.76 -17.26 14.06
C ALA A 20 -15.05 -15.93 13.74
N VAL A 21 -15.50 -14.83 14.36
CA VAL A 21 -15.00 -13.46 14.13
C VAL A 21 -14.10 -12.99 15.27
N LEU A 22 -14.19 -13.62 16.45
CA LEU A 22 -13.26 -13.39 17.56
C LEU A 22 -11.78 -13.64 17.15
N LEU A 23 -11.55 -14.54 16.19
CA LEU A 23 -10.22 -14.95 15.73
C LEU A 23 -9.47 -13.91 14.88
N LEU A 24 -10.12 -12.85 14.38
CA LEU A 24 -9.40 -11.81 13.64
C LEU A 24 -8.75 -10.76 14.56
N TYR A 25 -9.22 -10.62 15.81
CA TYR A 25 -8.79 -9.54 16.70
C TYR A 25 -8.65 -9.93 18.18
N SER A 26 -8.79 -11.21 18.55
CA SER A 26 -8.24 -11.70 19.82
C SER A 26 -6.72 -11.67 19.74
N LYS A 27 -6.11 -10.51 19.99
CA LYS A 27 -4.66 -10.36 20.19
C LYS A 27 -4.27 -11.02 21.51
N GLU A 28 -4.24 -12.36 21.53
CA GLU A 28 -3.19 -13.04 22.28
C GLU A 28 -1.85 -12.52 21.75
N ARG A 29 -0.84 -12.36 22.61
CA ARG A 29 0.48 -11.88 22.17
C ARG A 29 1.00 -12.85 21.11
N LYS A 30 0.86 -12.50 19.83
CA LYS A 30 1.38 -13.28 18.71
C LYS A 30 2.89 -13.42 18.97
N LYS A 31 3.36 -14.64 19.20
CA LYS A 31 4.80 -14.92 19.20
C LYS A 31 5.24 -14.69 17.76
N TRP A 32 6.00 -13.62 17.54
CA TRP A 32 6.48 -13.31 16.21
C TRP A 32 7.56 -14.31 15.80
N ASP A 33 7.55 -14.67 14.53
CA ASP A 33 8.50 -15.58 13.90
C ASP A 33 9.93 -15.07 14.11
N GLU A 34 10.88 -16.01 14.21
CA GLU A 34 12.30 -15.68 14.21
C GLU A 34 12.74 -15.23 12.81
N PHE A 35 13.62 -14.22 12.78
CA PHE A 35 14.16 -13.66 11.55
C PHE A 35 15.58 -14.18 11.31
N GLU A 36 15.81 -14.66 10.08
CA GLU A 36 17.13 -15.03 9.58
C GLU A 36 17.73 -13.85 8.78
N ASP A 37 18.97 -13.42 9.10
CA ASP A 37 19.73 -12.52 8.21
C ASP A 37 20.37 -13.33 7.08
N ILE A 38 19.71 -13.32 5.92
CA ILE A 38 20.19 -14.07 4.77
C ILE A 38 21.52 -13.55 4.22
N LEU A 39 21.91 -12.29 4.51
CA LEU A 39 23.18 -11.76 4.03
C LEU A 39 24.37 -12.30 4.81
N GLU A 40 24.17 -12.78 6.04
CA GLU A 40 25.26 -13.26 6.87
C GLU A 40 25.96 -14.45 6.20
N GLU A 41 25.22 -15.47 5.78
CA GLU A 41 25.79 -16.58 5.02
C GLU A 41 26.41 -16.09 3.69
N ARG A 42 25.77 -15.13 3.00
CA ARG A 42 26.27 -14.60 1.73
C ARG A 42 27.58 -13.82 1.87
N ARG A 43 27.92 -13.30 3.05
CA ARG A 43 29.22 -12.65 3.30
C ARG A 43 30.37 -13.66 3.33
N HIS A 44 30.10 -14.89 3.73
CA HIS A 44 31.09 -15.97 3.86
C HIS A 44 31.18 -16.86 2.62
N VAL A 45 30.23 -16.76 1.69
CA VAL A 45 30.17 -17.56 0.46
C VAL A 45 30.46 -16.71 -0.79
N SER A 46 31.17 -17.29 -1.76
CA SER A 46 31.41 -16.65 -3.06
C SER A 46 30.10 -16.36 -3.81
N ASP A 47 29.92 -15.11 -4.25
CA ASP A 47 28.76 -14.68 -5.05
C ASP A 47 28.59 -15.53 -6.32
N LEU A 48 29.71 -15.93 -6.94
CA LEU A 48 29.67 -16.77 -8.15
C LEU A 48 29.22 -18.19 -7.82
N LYS A 49 29.69 -18.75 -6.69
CA LYS A 49 29.26 -20.07 -6.22
C LYS A 49 27.77 -20.07 -5.90
N PHE A 50 27.29 -19.03 -5.22
CA PHE A 50 25.86 -18.83 -4.95
C PHE A 50 25.04 -18.75 -6.24
N ALA A 51 25.43 -17.89 -7.18
CA ALA A 51 24.71 -17.70 -8.43
C ALA A 51 24.75 -18.92 -9.35
N MET A 52 25.77 -19.77 -9.26
CA MET A 52 25.92 -20.96 -10.08
C MET A 52 25.45 -22.24 -9.38
N LYS A 53 24.77 -22.13 -8.23
CA LYS A 53 24.26 -23.29 -7.50
C LYS A 53 23.30 -24.13 -8.36
N CYS A 54 23.18 -25.41 -7.98
CA CYS A 54 22.12 -26.26 -8.53
C CYS A 54 20.78 -25.62 -8.17
N TYR A 55 19.91 -25.47 -9.15
CA TYR A 55 18.63 -24.80 -8.96
C TYR A 55 17.54 -25.62 -9.64
N THR A 56 16.88 -26.42 -8.84
CA THR A 56 15.80 -27.33 -9.24
C THR A 56 14.64 -27.15 -8.26
N PRO A 57 13.97 -25.99 -8.31
CA PRO A 57 12.94 -25.65 -7.33
C PRO A 57 11.75 -26.61 -7.44
N LEU A 58 11.14 -26.91 -6.30
CA LEU A 58 9.90 -27.68 -6.26
C LEU A 58 8.76 -26.85 -6.87
N VAL A 59 7.98 -27.48 -7.73
CA VAL A 59 6.82 -26.88 -8.41
C VAL A 59 5.52 -27.51 -7.90
N TYR A 60 4.40 -26.91 -8.26
CA TYR A 60 3.07 -27.42 -7.97
C TYR A 60 2.92 -28.88 -8.44
N LYS A 61 2.46 -29.76 -7.52
CA LYS A 61 2.32 -31.20 -7.76
C LYS A 61 1.44 -31.52 -8.97
N GLY A 62 1.90 -32.48 -9.77
CA GLY A 62 1.13 -33.02 -10.90
C GLY A 62 1.27 -32.23 -12.20
N ILE A 63 2.22 -31.30 -12.29
CA ILE A 63 2.44 -30.47 -13.48
C ILE A 63 3.76 -30.80 -14.19
N THR A 64 3.71 -30.81 -15.52
CA THR A 64 4.89 -30.80 -16.39
C THR A 64 5.35 -29.36 -16.60
N PRO A 65 6.60 -28.99 -16.27
CA PRO A 65 7.12 -27.65 -16.50
C PRO A 65 6.93 -27.21 -17.96
N CYS A 66 6.33 -26.04 -18.18
CA CYS A 66 6.11 -25.48 -19.51
C CYS A 66 7.17 -24.42 -19.85
N LYS A 67 7.62 -24.38 -21.11
CA LYS A 67 8.49 -23.30 -21.59
C LYS A 67 7.67 -22.02 -21.81
N PRO A 68 8.28 -20.83 -21.77
CA PRO A 68 7.59 -19.58 -22.11
C PRO A 68 6.89 -19.59 -23.49
N SER A 69 7.46 -20.30 -24.47
CA SER A 69 6.84 -20.50 -25.80
C SER A 69 5.51 -21.25 -25.73
N ASP A 70 5.40 -22.23 -24.83
CA ASP A 70 4.24 -23.10 -24.71
C ASP A 70 3.05 -22.31 -24.14
N ILE A 71 3.34 -21.36 -23.23
CA ILE A 71 2.34 -20.42 -22.70
C ILE A 71 1.79 -19.54 -23.83
N LYS A 72 2.66 -18.96 -24.66
CA LYS A 72 2.22 -18.14 -25.80
C LYS A 72 1.32 -18.93 -26.74
N TYR A 73 1.75 -20.15 -27.09
CA TYR A 73 0.99 -21.05 -27.94
C TYR A 73 -0.38 -21.37 -27.32
N SER A 74 -0.43 -21.67 -26.02
CA SER A 74 -1.69 -21.95 -25.31
C SER A 74 -2.65 -20.76 -25.32
N VAL A 75 -2.14 -19.53 -25.20
CA VAL A 75 -2.98 -18.33 -25.21
C VAL A 75 -3.54 -18.05 -26.60
N LEU A 76 -2.70 -18.12 -27.64
CA LEU A 76 -3.12 -17.92 -29.04
C LEU A 76 -4.18 -18.94 -29.47
N ASN A 77 -4.08 -20.18 -28.98
CA ASN A 77 -5.03 -21.24 -29.30
C ASN A 77 -6.22 -21.32 -28.33
N SER A 78 -6.32 -20.42 -27.35
CA SER A 78 -7.40 -20.44 -26.38
C SER A 78 -8.76 -20.13 -27.02
N GLU A 79 -9.80 -20.81 -26.54
CA GLU A 79 -11.16 -20.57 -27.00
C GLU A 79 -11.65 -19.14 -26.69
N GLU A 80 -11.18 -18.55 -25.59
CA GLU A 80 -11.56 -17.20 -25.18
C GLU A 80 -11.00 -16.13 -26.13
N VAL A 81 -9.71 -16.22 -26.48
CA VAL A 81 -9.10 -15.30 -27.47
C VAL A 81 -9.75 -15.48 -28.83
N HIS A 82 -9.98 -16.72 -29.28
CA HIS A 82 -10.67 -16.98 -30.54
C HIS A 82 -12.11 -16.44 -30.55
N TYR A 83 -12.84 -16.54 -29.44
CA TYR A 83 -14.18 -15.99 -29.31
C TYR A 83 -14.17 -14.45 -29.45
N VAL A 84 -13.24 -13.77 -28.75
CA VAL A 84 -13.12 -12.31 -28.82
C VAL A 84 -12.70 -11.86 -30.21
N ILE A 85 -11.75 -12.54 -30.87
CA ILE A 85 -11.35 -12.25 -32.26
C ILE A 85 -12.55 -12.38 -33.20
N LYS A 86 -13.34 -13.45 -33.10
CA LYS A 86 -14.54 -13.64 -33.93
C LYS A 86 -15.56 -12.53 -33.70
N GLN A 87 -15.72 -12.06 -32.46
CA GLN A 87 -16.63 -10.97 -32.16
C GLN A 87 -16.14 -9.64 -32.74
N LEU A 88 -14.86 -9.32 -32.56
CA LEU A 88 -14.25 -8.09 -33.10
C LEU A 88 -14.26 -8.09 -34.63
N CYS A 89 -13.97 -9.21 -35.29
CA CYS A 89 -14.06 -9.36 -36.74
C CYS A 89 -15.45 -8.98 -37.29
N ARG A 90 -16.53 -9.35 -36.57
CA ARG A 90 -17.90 -8.97 -36.92
C ARG A 90 -18.19 -7.48 -36.72
N GLU A 91 -17.51 -6.83 -35.77
CA GLU A 91 -17.71 -5.43 -35.40
C GLU A 91 -16.84 -4.46 -36.23
N SER A 92 -15.59 -4.83 -36.56
CA SER A 92 -14.56 -3.91 -37.10
C SER A 92 -14.23 -4.08 -38.59
N LEU A 93 -14.88 -5.00 -39.32
CA LEU A 93 -14.56 -5.37 -40.72
C LEU A 93 -13.10 -5.85 -40.95
N GLN A 94 -12.32 -6.06 -39.88
CA GLN A 94 -10.97 -6.61 -39.97
C GLN A 94 -11.02 -8.13 -40.12
N SER A 95 -10.08 -8.70 -40.89
CA SER A 95 -10.01 -10.14 -41.06
C SER A 95 -9.50 -10.83 -39.78
N VAL A 96 -9.80 -12.12 -39.64
CA VAL A 96 -9.37 -12.92 -38.49
C VAL A 96 -7.84 -12.99 -38.41
N GLU A 97 -7.17 -13.08 -39.55
CA GLU A 97 -5.72 -13.16 -39.66
C GLU A 97 -5.04 -11.91 -39.10
N VAL A 98 -5.57 -10.72 -39.41
CA VAL A 98 -5.02 -9.44 -38.89
C VAL A 98 -5.15 -9.37 -37.37
N LEU A 99 -6.30 -9.77 -36.81
CA LEU A 99 -6.52 -9.78 -35.35
C LEU A 99 -5.69 -10.85 -34.64
N GLN A 100 -5.41 -11.98 -35.30
CA GLN A 100 -4.51 -13.01 -34.78
C GLN A 100 -3.05 -12.53 -34.78
N GLU A 101 -2.62 -11.82 -35.82
CA GLU A 101 -1.30 -11.17 -35.88
C GLU A 101 -1.17 -10.11 -34.77
N GLU A 102 -2.18 -9.25 -34.59
CA GLU A 102 -2.22 -8.28 -33.49
C GLU A 102 -2.15 -8.97 -32.11
N ALA A 103 -2.85 -10.10 -31.92
CA ALA A 103 -2.76 -10.89 -30.70
C ALA A 103 -1.34 -11.46 -30.46
N CYS A 104 -0.64 -11.86 -31.53
CA CYS A 104 0.75 -12.30 -31.46
C CYS A 104 1.69 -11.16 -31.08
N GLU A 105 1.54 -9.98 -31.69
CA GLU A 105 2.32 -8.78 -31.35
C GLU A 105 2.11 -8.37 -29.90
N ILE A 106 0.86 -8.40 -29.42
CA ILE A 106 0.53 -8.13 -28.01
C ILE A 106 1.29 -9.11 -27.11
N LEU A 107 1.26 -10.41 -27.39
CA LEU A 107 1.98 -11.42 -26.61
C LEU A 107 3.50 -11.22 -26.64
N ASP A 108 4.08 -10.87 -27.79
CA ASP A 108 5.51 -10.59 -27.90
C ASP A 108 5.90 -9.32 -27.13
N GLU A 109 5.02 -8.32 -27.10
CA GLU A 109 5.18 -7.12 -26.29
C GLU A 109 5.04 -7.42 -24.80
N MET A 110 4.13 -8.29 -24.34
CA MET A 110 3.86 -8.41 -22.90
C MET A 110 4.60 -9.56 -22.21
N SER A 111 4.80 -10.70 -22.88
CA SER A 111 5.23 -11.94 -22.23
C SER A 111 6.63 -11.88 -21.61
N HIS A 112 6.83 -12.67 -20.56
CA HIS A 112 8.15 -12.97 -20.05
C HIS A 112 8.93 -13.92 -20.98
N LYS A 113 10.22 -14.07 -20.71
CA LYS A 113 11.14 -14.99 -21.41
C LYS A 113 12.01 -15.73 -20.41
N LEU A 114 11.41 -16.19 -19.31
CA LEU A 114 12.12 -16.72 -18.14
C LEU A 114 13.26 -17.66 -18.54
N HIS A 115 14.47 -17.33 -18.11
CA HIS A 115 15.69 -18.01 -18.51
C HIS A 115 16.70 -18.03 -17.36
N LEU A 116 17.17 -19.23 -16.99
CA LEU A 116 18.03 -19.43 -15.82
C LEU A 116 19.30 -18.57 -15.86
N GLY A 117 19.92 -18.37 -17.03
CA GLY A 117 21.11 -17.53 -17.14
C GLY A 117 20.90 -16.08 -16.68
N ALA A 118 19.73 -15.50 -16.92
CA ALA A 118 19.43 -14.14 -16.47
C ALA A 118 19.12 -14.11 -14.96
N ILE A 119 18.42 -15.12 -14.45
CA ILE A 119 18.19 -15.31 -13.01
C ILE A 119 19.53 -15.39 -12.27
N ARG A 120 20.47 -16.20 -12.76
CA ARG A 120 21.82 -16.33 -12.17
C ARG A 120 22.61 -15.03 -12.23
N PHE A 121 22.49 -14.28 -13.32
CA PHE A 121 23.10 -12.95 -13.43
C PHE A 121 22.56 -12.01 -12.34
N PHE A 122 21.24 -11.95 -12.15
CA PHE A 122 20.66 -11.15 -11.07
C PHE A 122 21.05 -11.66 -9.69
N ALA A 123 21.05 -12.98 -9.45
CA ALA A 123 21.50 -13.56 -8.19
C ALA A 123 22.93 -13.11 -7.84
N PHE A 124 23.85 -13.13 -8.81
CA PHE A 124 25.22 -12.64 -8.64
C PHE A 124 25.27 -11.13 -8.37
N ALA A 125 24.61 -10.33 -9.21
CA ALA A 125 24.67 -8.87 -9.12
C ALA A 125 24.00 -8.35 -7.84
N LEU A 126 22.81 -8.85 -7.50
CA LEU A 126 22.06 -8.46 -6.31
C LEU A 126 22.75 -8.92 -5.03
N SER A 127 23.39 -10.10 -5.00
CA SER A 127 24.20 -10.54 -3.85
C SER A 127 25.28 -9.51 -3.50
N LYS A 128 25.96 -8.98 -4.52
CA LYS A 128 26.98 -7.92 -4.32
C LYS A 128 26.38 -6.61 -3.86
N ILE A 129 25.31 -6.16 -4.53
CA ILE A 129 24.65 -4.89 -4.23
C ILE A 129 24.10 -4.92 -2.80
N PHE A 130 23.35 -5.94 -2.42
CA PHE A 130 22.71 -6.03 -1.11
C PHE A 130 23.73 -6.13 0.02
N LYS A 131 24.81 -6.90 -0.13
CA LYS A 131 25.91 -6.92 0.86
C LYS A 131 26.61 -5.58 1.03
N GLN A 132 26.59 -4.74 -0.01
CA GLN A 132 27.24 -3.44 0.01
C GLN A 132 26.35 -2.36 0.67
N ILE A 133 25.05 -2.36 0.38
CA ILE A 133 24.14 -1.27 0.79
C ILE A 133 23.36 -1.57 2.07
N PHE A 134 23.10 -2.85 2.37
CA PHE A 134 22.33 -3.28 3.54
C PHE A 134 23.21 -3.93 4.61
N SER A 135 22.89 -3.62 5.85
CA SER A 135 23.51 -4.23 7.03
C SER A 135 22.93 -5.61 7.32
N LYS A 136 21.62 -5.81 7.12
CA LYS A 136 20.96 -7.12 7.21
C LYS A 136 19.78 -7.19 6.24
N VAL A 137 19.47 -8.38 5.76
CA VAL A 137 18.20 -8.68 5.09
C VAL A 137 17.54 -9.81 5.87
N CYS A 138 16.65 -9.42 6.78
CA CYS A 138 15.96 -10.27 7.73
C CYS A 138 14.68 -10.85 7.09
N VAL A 139 14.54 -12.17 7.09
CA VAL A 139 13.35 -12.86 6.56
C VAL A 139 12.77 -13.80 7.62
N ASN A 140 11.44 -13.84 7.78
CA ASN A 140 10.81 -14.76 8.73
C ASN A 140 10.84 -16.21 8.23
N GLU A 141 11.45 -17.11 9.00
CA GLU A 141 11.68 -18.50 8.57
C GLU A 141 10.37 -19.28 8.40
N GLU A 142 9.43 -19.14 9.34
CA GLU A 142 8.15 -19.86 9.32
C GLU A 142 7.32 -19.49 8.07
N GLY A 143 7.34 -18.22 7.67
CA GLY A 143 6.68 -17.75 6.46
C GLY A 143 7.24 -18.38 5.19
N ILE A 144 8.57 -18.55 5.10
CA ILE A 144 9.23 -19.25 3.99
C ILE A 144 8.82 -20.72 3.95
N GLN A 145 8.78 -21.40 5.10
CA GLN A 145 8.36 -22.80 5.18
C GLN A 145 6.91 -22.98 4.72
N LYS A 146 6.00 -22.10 5.16
CA LYS A 146 4.59 -22.10 4.71
C LYS A 146 4.47 -21.81 3.22
N LEU A 147 5.25 -20.88 2.69
CA LEU A 147 5.29 -20.60 1.25
C LEU A 147 5.77 -21.83 0.46
N GLN A 148 6.81 -22.51 0.92
CA GLN A 148 7.32 -23.73 0.28
C GLN A 148 6.26 -24.84 0.22
N GLN A 149 5.45 -24.98 1.27
CA GLN A 149 4.32 -25.93 1.29
C GLN A 149 3.21 -25.49 0.31
N ALA A 150 2.81 -24.22 0.35
CA ALA A 150 1.77 -23.66 -0.50
C ALA A 150 2.08 -23.83 -2.00
N ILE A 151 3.33 -23.57 -2.41
CA ILE A 151 3.78 -23.72 -3.81
C ILE A 151 3.62 -25.15 -4.32
N GLN A 152 3.77 -26.16 -3.46
CA GLN A 152 3.63 -27.56 -3.85
C GLN A 152 2.16 -28.01 -3.94
N GLU A 153 1.26 -27.32 -3.26
CA GLU A 153 -0.15 -27.70 -3.14
C GLU A 153 -1.05 -27.05 -4.19
N HIS A 154 -0.93 -25.75 -4.42
CA HIS A 154 -1.80 -24.98 -5.32
C HIS A 154 -1.06 -23.79 -5.94
N PRO A 155 -1.56 -23.21 -7.05
CA PRO A 155 -1.01 -21.97 -7.61
C PRO A 155 -0.93 -20.85 -6.56
N VAL A 156 0.20 -20.15 -6.53
CA VAL A 156 0.48 -19.08 -5.56
C VAL A 156 0.52 -17.72 -6.24
N VAL A 157 -0.11 -16.75 -5.59
CA VAL A 157 -0.02 -15.32 -5.93
C VAL A 157 0.66 -14.60 -4.78
N LEU A 158 1.81 -14.00 -5.07
CA LEU A 158 2.57 -13.18 -4.13
C LEU A 158 2.08 -11.74 -4.19
N LEU A 159 1.70 -11.19 -3.04
CA LEU A 159 1.15 -9.85 -2.88
C LEU A 159 2.04 -9.04 -1.94
N PRO A 160 3.18 -8.51 -2.40
CA PRO A 160 4.01 -7.59 -1.62
C PRO A 160 3.43 -6.18 -1.46
N SER A 161 3.81 -5.52 -0.36
CA SER A 161 3.75 -4.05 -0.24
C SER A 161 4.75 -3.38 -1.19
N HIS A 162 4.43 -2.19 -1.71
CA HIS A 162 5.30 -1.50 -2.69
C HIS A 162 5.85 -0.18 -2.12
N ARG A 163 7.13 -0.16 -1.79
CA ARG A 163 7.86 0.95 -1.19
C ARG A 163 9.07 1.40 -2.02
N SER A 164 9.82 0.48 -2.63
CA SER A 164 11.07 0.79 -3.35
C SER A 164 11.13 0.14 -4.74
N TYR A 165 11.98 0.66 -5.63
CA TYR A 165 12.23 0.02 -6.93
C TYR A 165 12.83 -1.37 -6.81
N ILE A 166 13.47 -1.69 -5.70
CA ILE A 166 14.12 -2.99 -5.51
C ILE A 166 13.19 -4.07 -4.98
N ASP A 167 11.93 -3.78 -4.64
CA ASP A 167 11.02 -4.73 -3.97
C ASP A 167 10.85 -6.05 -4.75
N PHE A 168 10.55 -5.96 -6.06
CA PHE A 168 10.36 -7.16 -6.90
C PHE A 168 11.67 -7.92 -7.15
N LEU A 169 12.80 -7.20 -7.18
CA LEU A 169 14.14 -7.81 -7.28
C LEU A 169 14.52 -8.50 -5.97
N MET A 170 14.16 -7.89 -4.84
CA MET A 170 14.36 -8.44 -3.50
C MET A 170 13.62 -9.77 -3.38
N LEU A 171 12.32 -9.82 -3.71
CA LEU A 171 11.57 -11.09 -3.67
C LEU A 171 12.15 -12.15 -4.61
N SER A 172 12.49 -11.79 -5.84
CA SER A 172 13.14 -12.73 -6.77
C SER A 172 14.46 -13.29 -6.23
N PHE A 173 15.26 -12.44 -5.58
CA PHE A 173 16.51 -12.83 -4.93
C PHE A 173 16.27 -13.75 -3.73
N LEU A 174 15.29 -13.45 -2.87
CA LEU A 174 14.92 -14.28 -1.73
C LEU A 174 14.44 -15.66 -2.18
N LEU A 175 13.53 -15.74 -3.14
CA LEU A 175 13.02 -17.01 -3.64
C LEU A 175 14.14 -17.85 -4.27
N TYR A 176 15.08 -17.22 -4.99
CA TYR A 176 16.28 -17.92 -5.47
C TYR A 176 17.19 -18.39 -4.32
N ASN A 177 17.38 -17.57 -3.28
CA ASN A 177 18.16 -17.92 -2.10
C ASN A 177 17.63 -19.21 -1.43
N TYR A 178 16.31 -19.29 -1.24
CA TYR A 178 15.62 -20.43 -0.63
C TYR A 178 15.27 -21.57 -1.59
N GLU A 179 15.76 -21.55 -2.84
CA GLU A 179 15.52 -22.60 -3.85
C GLU A 179 14.04 -22.79 -4.19
N LEU A 180 13.27 -21.71 -4.11
CA LEU A 180 11.87 -21.63 -4.54
C LEU A 180 11.80 -21.10 -5.98
N PRO A 181 10.73 -21.42 -6.74
CA PRO A 181 10.57 -20.89 -8.09
C PRO A 181 10.48 -19.36 -8.08
N VAL A 182 11.44 -18.70 -8.74
CA VAL A 182 11.41 -17.25 -9.01
C VAL A 182 10.08 -16.84 -9.66
N PRO A 183 9.43 -15.77 -9.19
CA PRO A 183 8.09 -15.43 -9.62
C PRO A 183 8.07 -14.80 -11.02
N VAL A 184 6.89 -14.85 -11.65
CA VAL A 184 6.58 -14.06 -12.84
C VAL A 184 5.89 -12.77 -12.41
N ILE A 185 6.47 -11.63 -12.78
CA ILE A 185 6.18 -10.34 -12.16
C ILE A 185 5.39 -9.45 -13.12
N ALA A 186 4.24 -8.96 -12.68
CA ALA A 186 3.49 -7.95 -13.41
C ALA A 186 4.21 -6.60 -13.32
N ALA A 187 4.79 -6.14 -14.42
CA ALA A 187 5.57 -4.91 -14.50
C ALA A 187 4.86 -3.83 -15.33
N GLY A 188 4.95 -2.58 -14.88
CA GLY A 188 4.55 -1.43 -15.69
C GLY A 188 5.51 -1.16 -16.85
N MET A 189 5.03 -0.47 -17.89
CA MET A 189 5.81 -0.14 -19.09
C MET A 189 6.99 0.83 -18.88
N ASP A 190 7.20 1.36 -17.67
CA ASP A 190 8.19 2.39 -17.35
C ASP A 190 9.61 2.04 -17.82
N PHE A 191 9.96 0.75 -17.83
CA PHE A 191 11.29 0.27 -18.21
C PHE A 191 11.45 -0.02 -19.72
N LEU A 192 10.37 -0.02 -20.50
CA LEU A 192 10.41 -0.38 -21.94
C LEU A 192 11.28 0.57 -22.78
N GLY A 193 11.49 1.81 -22.32
CA GLY A 193 12.44 2.73 -22.95
C GLY A 193 13.89 2.24 -22.91
N MET A 194 14.22 1.30 -22.02
CA MET A 194 15.56 0.74 -21.82
C MET A 194 15.60 -0.71 -22.32
N LYS A 195 15.68 -0.91 -23.65
CA LYS A 195 15.56 -2.22 -24.31
C LYS A 195 16.39 -3.35 -23.67
N MET A 196 17.66 -3.09 -23.36
CA MET A 196 18.56 -4.09 -22.75
C MET A 196 18.11 -4.49 -21.33
N VAL A 197 17.72 -3.51 -20.51
CA VAL A 197 17.23 -3.76 -19.15
C VAL A 197 15.87 -4.46 -19.19
N SER A 198 14.98 -4.02 -20.08
CA SER A 198 13.69 -4.66 -20.31
C SER A 198 13.83 -6.13 -20.71
N GLU A 199 14.69 -6.45 -21.67
CA GLU A 199 14.91 -7.84 -22.09
C GLU A 199 15.52 -8.68 -20.95
N LEU A 200 16.44 -8.12 -20.16
CA LEU A 200 17.00 -8.80 -19.00
C LEU A 200 15.93 -9.08 -17.92
N LEU A 201 15.04 -8.11 -17.67
CA LEU A 201 13.89 -8.26 -16.76
C LEU A 201 12.91 -9.33 -17.28
N ARG A 202 12.59 -9.34 -18.59
CA ARG A 202 11.76 -10.40 -19.20
C ARG A 202 12.35 -11.77 -18.99
N ARG A 203 13.67 -11.89 -19.20
CA ARG A 203 14.41 -13.14 -18.99
C ARG A 203 14.45 -13.57 -17.53
N SER A 204 14.03 -12.70 -16.62
CA SER A 204 14.01 -12.95 -15.18
C SER A 204 12.59 -13.02 -14.62
N GLY A 205 11.56 -13.05 -15.48
CA GLY A 205 10.17 -13.28 -15.09
C GLY A 205 9.23 -12.10 -15.28
N ALA A 206 9.72 -10.91 -15.65
CA ALA A 206 8.84 -9.75 -15.85
C ALA A 206 7.97 -9.91 -17.10
N PHE A 207 6.66 -9.69 -16.94
CA PHE A 207 5.71 -9.49 -18.04
C PHE A 207 5.09 -8.10 -17.93
N PHE A 208 4.93 -7.41 -19.06
CA PHE A 208 4.62 -5.99 -19.10
C PHE A 208 3.14 -5.74 -19.35
N MET A 209 2.54 -4.87 -18.53
CA MET A 209 1.16 -4.42 -18.69
C MET A 209 1.09 -2.94 -19.06
N ARG A 210 0.17 -2.59 -19.98
CA ARG A 210 -0.12 -1.20 -20.34
C ARG A 210 -0.79 -0.47 -19.17
N ARG A 211 -0.46 0.81 -18.97
CA ARG A 211 -1.04 1.63 -17.87
C ARG A 211 -2.53 1.88 -18.05
N THR A 212 -2.99 1.98 -19.30
CA THR A 212 -4.40 2.07 -19.66
C THR A 212 -4.69 1.09 -20.78
N PHE A 213 -5.81 0.37 -20.67
CA PHE A 213 -6.23 -0.57 -21.69
C PHE A 213 -7.04 0.10 -22.80
N GLY A 214 -7.43 1.36 -22.63
CA GLY A 214 -8.05 2.19 -23.68
C GLY A 214 -9.34 1.63 -24.28
N GLY A 215 -10.01 0.68 -23.61
CA GLY A 215 -11.13 -0.06 -24.19
C GLY A 215 -10.73 -1.09 -25.27
N ASN A 216 -9.43 -1.35 -25.47
CA ASN A 216 -8.95 -2.39 -26.38
C ASN A 216 -9.31 -3.78 -25.82
N ARG A 217 -10.39 -4.35 -26.36
CA ARG A 217 -10.96 -5.64 -25.97
C ARG A 217 -10.03 -6.81 -26.29
N LEU A 218 -9.29 -6.73 -27.40
CA LEU A 218 -8.34 -7.77 -27.81
C LEU A 218 -7.17 -7.85 -26.83
N TYR A 219 -6.56 -6.70 -26.51
CA TYR A 219 -5.49 -6.61 -25.52
C TYR A 219 -5.92 -7.18 -24.17
N TRP A 220 -7.10 -6.79 -23.67
CA TRP A 220 -7.61 -7.30 -22.40
C TRP A 220 -7.81 -8.82 -22.42
N ALA A 221 -8.36 -9.37 -23.50
CA ALA A 221 -8.57 -10.81 -23.63
C ALA A 221 -7.25 -11.59 -23.66
N VAL A 222 -6.30 -11.16 -24.49
CA VAL A 222 -4.97 -11.77 -24.59
C VAL A 222 -4.21 -11.66 -23.27
N PHE A 223 -4.23 -10.48 -22.64
CA PHE A 223 -3.54 -10.25 -21.37
C PHE A 223 -4.12 -11.10 -20.23
N SER A 224 -5.44 -11.09 -20.08
CA SER A 224 -6.13 -11.86 -19.04
C SER A 224 -5.89 -13.35 -19.24
N GLU A 225 -5.99 -13.85 -20.47
CA GLU A 225 -5.74 -15.25 -20.79
C GLU A 225 -4.30 -15.67 -20.49
N TYR A 226 -3.31 -14.81 -20.76
CA TYR A 226 -1.93 -15.09 -20.41
C TYR A 226 -1.73 -15.27 -18.89
N VAL A 227 -2.28 -14.38 -18.07
CA VAL A 227 -2.19 -14.47 -16.60
C VAL A 227 -2.92 -15.72 -16.08
N LYS A 228 -4.14 -15.99 -16.56
CA LYS A 228 -4.88 -17.21 -16.21
C LYS A 228 -4.12 -18.47 -16.61
N THR A 229 -3.45 -18.47 -17.75
CA THR A 229 -2.61 -19.59 -18.21
C THR A 229 -1.44 -19.84 -17.26
N MET A 230 -0.78 -18.80 -16.77
CA MET A 230 0.29 -18.95 -15.78
C MET A 230 -0.23 -19.60 -14.48
N LEU A 231 -1.42 -19.24 -14.02
CA LEU A 231 -2.04 -19.85 -12.83
C LEU A 231 -2.47 -21.29 -13.05
N ARG A 232 -3.10 -21.61 -14.19
CA ARG A 232 -3.48 -22.98 -14.56
C ARG A 232 -2.26 -23.89 -14.64
N ASN A 233 -1.16 -23.37 -15.20
CA ASN A 233 0.09 -24.09 -15.34
C ASN A 233 0.90 -24.14 -14.03
N GLY A 234 0.69 -23.24 -13.08
CA GLY A 234 1.27 -23.29 -11.72
C GLY A 234 2.79 -23.50 -11.58
N TYR A 235 3.58 -23.31 -12.65
CA TYR A 235 5.01 -23.64 -12.66
C TYR A 235 5.86 -22.58 -11.92
N ALA A 236 5.33 -21.36 -11.77
CA ALA A 236 5.94 -20.27 -11.03
C ALA A 236 4.85 -19.42 -10.35
N PRO A 237 5.11 -18.87 -9.15
CA PRO A 237 4.21 -17.91 -8.51
C PRO A 237 4.02 -16.66 -9.36
N VAL A 238 2.81 -16.09 -9.34
CA VAL A 238 2.54 -14.78 -9.96
C VAL A 238 2.73 -13.69 -8.91
N GLU A 239 3.53 -12.67 -9.21
CA GLU A 239 3.76 -11.53 -8.31
C GLU A 239 3.15 -10.25 -8.89
N PHE A 240 2.39 -9.53 -8.06
CA PHE A 240 2.01 -8.15 -8.36
C PHE A 240 1.68 -7.37 -7.09
N PHE A 241 1.71 -6.04 -7.21
CA PHE A 241 1.46 -5.13 -6.10
C PHE A 241 0.00 -4.67 -6.11
N LEU A 242 -0.75 -4.96 -5.05
CA LEU A 242 -2.16 -4.54 -4.92
C LEU A 242 -2.33 -3.02 -5.00
N GLU A 243 -1.35 -2.27 -4.51
CA GLU A 243 -1.33 -0.80 -4.54
C GLU A 243 -1.25 -0.24 -5.97
N GLY A 244 -0.74 -1.03 -6.94
CA GLY A 244 -0.55 -0.64 -8.34
C GLY A 244 0.59 0.36 -8.61
N THR A 245 1.09 1.05 -7.58
CA THR A 245 2.25 1.95 -7.64
C THR A 245 2.98 1.97 -6.30
N ARG A 246 4.23 2.46 -6.29
CA ARG A 246 5.00 2.71 -5.07
C ARG A 246 4.40 3.85 -4.29
N SER A 247 4.30 3.68 -2.97
CA SER A 247 3.93 4.76 -2.07
C SER A 247 5.10 5.72 -1.88
N ARG A 248 4.91 7.01 -2.20
CA ARG A 248 5.92 8.06 -1.99
C ARG A 248 5.90 8.55 -0.54
N SER A 249 4.73 8.49 0.08
CA SER A 249 4.49 8.91 1.46
C SER A 249 4.59 7.76 2.47
N ALA A 250 5.02 6.56 2.03
CA ALA A 250 5.11 5.31 2.79
C ALA A 250 3.81 4.77 3.42
N LYS A 251 2.66 5.44 3.19
CA LYS A 251 1.33 4.93 3.54
C LYS A 251 0.94 3.76 2.63
N THR A 252 0.13 2.83 3.12
CA THR A 252 -0.48 1.81 2.28
C THR A 252 -1.57 2.44 1.41
N LEU A 253 -1.43 2.31 0.08
CA LEU A 253 -2.37 2.89 -0.87
C LEU A 253 -3.63 2.02 -1.03
N THR A 254 -4.73 2.63 -1.46
CA THR A 254 -5.97 1.90 -1.76
C THR A 254 -5.76 0.85 -2.87
N PRO A 255 -6.33 -0.36 -2.74
CA PRO A 255 -6.03 -1.46 -3.64
C PRO A 255 -6.64 -1.25 -5.03
N LYS A 256 -5.97 -1.80 -6.06
CA LYS A 256 -6.48 -1.89 -7.43
C LYS A 256 -6.95 -3.31 -7.71
N PHE A 257 -8.18 -3.44 -8.19
CA PHE A 257 -8.85 -4.74 -8.34
C PHE A 257 -8.55 -5.45 -9.68
N GLY A 258 -7.98 -4.75 -10.68
CA GLY A 258 -7.86 -5.26 -12.06
C GLY A 258 -7.13 -6.60 -12.17
N LEU A 259 -5.88 -6.67 -11.73
CA LEU A 259 -5.10 -7.92 -11.72
C LEU A 259 -5.68 -8.95 -10.75
N LEU A 260 -6.16 -8.50 -9.59
CA LEU A 260 -6.74 -9.39 -8.59
C LEU A 260 -7.96 -10.15 -9.15
N ASN A 261 -8.81 -9.46 -9.92
CA ASN A 261 -9.92 -10.08 -10.64
C ASN A 261 -9.46 -11.20 -11.58
N ILE A 262 -8.41 -10.93 -12.38
CA ILE A 262 -7.88 -11.90 -13.35
C ILE A 262 -7.31 -13.13 -12.63
N VAL A 263 -6.58 -12.95 -11.53
CA VAL A 263 -5.97 -14.09 -10.81
C VAL A 263 -6.97 -14.94 -10.02
N MET A 264 -8.11 -14.37 -9.63
CA MET A 264 -9.17 -15.11 -8.94
C MET A 264 -10.12 -15.83 -9.91
N GLU A 265 -10.18 -15.40 -11.17
CA GLU A 265 -11.10 -15.94 -12.17
C GLU A 265 -10.94 -17.45 -12.43
N PRO A 266 -9.72 -18.03 -12.54
CA PRO A 266 -9.55 -19.47 -12.70
C PRO A 266 -10.20 -20.29 -11.57
N PHE A 267 -10.18 -19.78 -10.34
CA PHE A 267 -10.85 -20.43 -9.20
C PHE A 267 -12.38 -20.33 -9.30
N PHE A 268 -12.90 -19.18 -9.74
CA PHE A 268 -14.34 -18.96 -9.94
C PHE A 268 -14.90 -19.86 -11.05
N LYS A 269 -14.17 -19.97 -12.17
CA LYS A 269 -14.49 -20.85 -13.30
C LYS A 269 -14.18 -22.33 -13.06
N ARG A 270 -13.64 -22.70 -11.90
CA ARG A 270 -13.25 -24.08 -11.54
C ARG A 270 -12.24 -24.68 -12.52
N GLU A 271 -11.31 -23.85 -12.98
CA GLU A 271 -10.14 -24.26 -13.77
C GLU A 271 -8.99 -24.67 -12.86
N VAL A 272 -8.93 -24.10 -11.66
CA VAL A 272 -8.05 -24.53 -10.56
C VAL A 272 -8.89 -24.87 -9.33
N PHE A 273 -8.38 -25.80 -8.51
CA PHE A 273 -9.08 -26.22 -7.29
C PHE A 273 -9.08 -25.12 -6.22
N ASP A 274 -7.94 -24.48 -6.03
CA ASP A 274 -7.70 -23.36 -5.13
C ASP A 274 -6.55 -22.50 -5.67
N THR A 275 -6.41 -21.29 -5.13
CA THR A 275 -5.27 -20.39 -5.33
C THR A 275 -4.92 -19.81 -3.96
N TYR A 276 -3.63 -19.84 -3.60
CA TYR A 276 -3.15 -19.20 -2.38
C TYR A 276 -2.72 -17.76 -2.65
N LEU A 277 -3.27 -16.81 -1.89
CA LEU A 277 -2.83 -15.43 -1.86
C LEU A 277 -1.88 -15.24 -0.68
N VAL A 278 -0.65 -14.81 -0.93
CA VAL A 278 0.38 -14.64 0.11
C VAL A 278 0.65 -13.15 0.32
N PRO A 279 0.16 -12.55 1.43
CA PRO A 279 0.46 -11.16 1.75
C PRO A 279 1.91 -11.05 2.26
N ILE A 280 2.71 -10.15 1.67
CA ILE A 280 4.10 -9.94 2.04
C ILE A 280 4.30 -8.48 2.43
N SER A 281 4.96 -8.25 3.57
CA SER A 281 5.32 -6.92 4.05
C SER A 281 6.83 -6.71 3.92
N ILE A 282 7.24 -5.54 3.43
CA ILE A 282 8.64 -5.16 3.27
C ILE A 282 8.87 -3.84 4.00
N SER A 283 9.75 -3.87 5.01
CA SER A 283 10.13 -2.73 5.83
C SER A 283 11.61 -2.40 5.64
N TYR A 284 11.91 -1.13 5.41
CA TYR A 284 13.28 -0.62 5.25
C TYR A 284 13.60 0.36 6.37
N ASP A 285 14.82 0.29 6.92
CA ASP A 285 15.33 1.40 7.73
C ASP A 285 15.40 2.68 6.89
N ARG A 286 15.99 2.57 5.69
CA ARG A 286 16.10 3.67 4.72
C ARG A 286 15.88 3.15 3.31
N ILE A 287 15.00 3.80 2.55
CA ILE A 287 14.80 3.48 1.13
C ILE A 287 15.78 4.25 0.24
N LEU A 288 16.09 3.73 -0.95
CA LEU A 288 17.03 4.38 -1.87
C LEU A 288 16.46 5.68 -2.48
N GLU A 289 15.13 5.79 -2.52
CA GLU A 289 14.41 6.84 -3.22
C GLU A 289 13.86 7.94 -2.31
N GLU A 290 14.17 7.95 -1.00
CA GLU A 290 13.53 8.86 -0.02
C GLU A 290 13.54 10.34 -0.44
N THR A 291 14.68 10.83 -0.93
CA THR A 291 14.83 12.20 -1.41
C THR A 291 14.04 12.43 -2.70
N LEU A 292 14.13 11.48 -3.65
CA LEU A 292 13.40 11.55 -4.92
C LEU A 292 11.89 11.60 -4.68
N TYR A 293 11.39 10.79 -3.74
CA TYR A 293 9.98 10.77 -3.40
C TYR A 293 9.52 12.08 -2.78
N ALA A 294 10.31 12.71 -1.90
CA ALA A 294 10.00 14.03 -1.37
C ALA A 294 9.90 15.09 -2.49
N TYR A 295 10.79 15.06 -3.49
CA TYR A 295 10.70 15.93 -4.68
C TYR A 295 9.44 15.65 -5.51
N GLU A 296 9.13 14.37 -5.78
CA GLU A 296 7.90 13.98 -6.49
C GLU A 296 6.63 14.44 -5.74
N LEU A 297 6.62 14.36 -4.42
CA LEU A 297 5.52 14.84 -3.58
C LEU A 297 5.33 16.36 -3.68
N LEU A 298 6.43 17.13 -3.81
CA LEU A 298 6.39 18.58 -4.05
C LEU A 298 5.99 18.97 -5.48
N GLY A 299 5.73 17.98 -6.35
CA GLY A 299 5.27 18.18 -7.72
C GLY A 299 6.38 18.27 -8.76
N VAL A 300 7.63 17.96 -8.39
CA VAL A 300 8.71 17.80 -9.36
C VAL A 300 8.38 16.57 -10.22
N PRO A 301 8.34 16.71 -11.56
CA PRO A 301 7.99 15.58 -12.41
C PRO A 301 9.01 14.46 -12.27
N LYS A 302 8.50 13.23 -12.17
CA LYS A 302 9.32 12.02 -12.11
C LYS A 302 10.35 12.03 -13.26
N PRO A 303 11.65 11.84 -12.98
CA PRO A 303 12.65 11.73 -14.04
C PRO A 303 12.37 10.49 -14.91
N LYS A 304 12.57 10.60 -16.23
CA LYS A 304 12.50 9.43 -17.10
C LYS A 304 13.61 8.45 -16.72
N GLU A 305 13.25 7.18 -16.58
CA GLU A 305 14.24 6.12 -16.34
C GLU A 305 15.24 6.11 -17.50
N SER A 306 16.53 6.16 -17.17
CA SER A 306 17.60 6.26 -18.15
C SER A 306 18.84 5.48 -17.71
N THR A 307 19.61 5.04 -18.69
CA THR A 307 20.89 4.35 -18.46
C THR A 307 21.91 5.24 -17.74
N THR A 308 21.89 6.55 -17.99
CA THR A 308 22.72 7.53 -17.28
C THR A 308 22.29 7.71 -15.82
N GLY A 309 20.99 7.62 -15.52
CA GLY A 309 20.46 7.55 -14.15
C GLY A 309 20.99 6.33 -13.39
N LEU A 310 20.99 5.15 -14.01
CA LEU A 310 21.58 3.93 -13.42
C LEU A 310 23.09 4.06 -13.13
N LEU A 311 23.84 4.79 -13.97
CA LEU A 311 25.27 5.02 -13.73
C LEU A 311 25.51 5.99 -12.56
N LYS A 312 24.67 7.02 -12.40
CA LYS A 312 24.70 7.93 -11.24
C LYS A 312 24.31 7.22 -9.95
N ALA A 313 23.49 6.16 -10.02
CA ALA A 313 23.16 5.29 -8.90
C ALA A 313 24.37 4.57 -8.29
N ARG A 314 25.56 4.61 -8.91
CA ARG A 314 26.81 4.13 -8.26
C ARG A 314 27.12 4.85 -6.95
N ARG A 315 26.71 6.11 -6.79
CA ARG A 315 26.86 6.85 -5.53
C ARG A 315 26.01 6.24 -4.41
N ILE A 316 24.85 5.70 -4.76
CA ILE A 316 23.96 5.01 -3.82
C ILE A 316 24.67 3.77 -3.25
N LEU A 317 25.51 3.08 -4.04
CA LEU A 317 26.30 1.95 -3.54
C LEU A 317 27.34 2.33 -2.48
N SER A 318 27.69 3.62 -2.32
CA SER A 318 28.57 4.08 -1.24
C SER A 318 27.84 4.49 0.04
N GLU A 319 26.51 4.52 0.01
CA GLU A 319 25.68 4.83 1.17
C GLU A 319 25.24 3.56 1.90
N LYS A 320 24.93 3.70 3.20
CA LYS A 320 24.32 2.65 4.01
C LYS A 320 22.83 2.90 4.14
N PHE A 321 22.04 1.83 4.02
CA PHE A 321 20.57 1.87 4.08
C PHE A 321 19.99 1.10 5.26
N GLY A 322 20.83 0.65 6.18
CA GLY A 322 20.41 -0.10 7.36
C GLY A 322 19.93 -1.49 7.01
N ASN A 323 18.88 -1.95 7.68
CA ASN A 323 18.31 -3.28 7.56
C ASN A 323 17.04 -3.28 6.70
N VAL A 324 16.76 -4.45 6.12
CA VAL A 324 15.47 -4.74 5.47
C VAL A 324 14.83 -5.90 6.21
N HIS A 325 13.56 -5.77 6.56
CA HIS A 325 12.74 -6.86 7.10
C HIS A 325 11.67 -7.25 6.09
N ILE A 326 11.61 -8.54 5.75
CA ILE A 326 10.60 -9.09 4.86
C ILE A 326 9.81 -10.14 5.64
N TYR A 327 8.50 -9.89 5.77
CA TYR A 327 7.59 -10.81 6.44
C TYR A 327 6.63 -11.44 5.42
N PHE A 328 6.79 -12.73 5.19
CA PHE A 328 5.85 -13.59 4.46
C PHE A 328 4.71 -13.99 5.40
N GLY A 329 3.51 -13.46 5.12
CA GLY A 329 2.31 -13.81 5.86
C GLY A 329 1.77 -15.20 5.48
N ASP A 330 0.81 -15.67 6.27
CA ASP A 330 0.18 -16.97 6.04
C ASP A 330 -0.51 -17.02 4.65
N PRO A 331 -0.25 -18.07 3.85
CA PRO A 331 -0.96 -18.29 2.58
C PRO A 331 -2.47 -18.38 2.80
N VAL A 332 -3.23 -17.51 2.14
CA VAL A 332 -4.69 -17.44 2.28
C VAL A 332 -5.38 -18.15 1.12
N SER A 333 -6.07 -19.23 1.44
CA SER A 333 -6.87 -20.02 0.48
C SER A 333 -8.08 -19.22 -0.04
N LEU A 334 -8.14 -19.00 -1.35
CA LEU A 334 -9.33 -18.41 -2.00
C LEU A 334 -10.58 -19.27 -1.78
N ARG A 335 -10.43 -20.59 -1.80
CA ARG A 335 -11.51 -21.54 -1.53
C ARG A 335 -12.09 -21.36 -0.15
N SER A 336 -11.22 -21.20 0.86
CA SER A 336 -11.63 -21.00 2.25
C SER A 336 -12.30 -19.63 2.44
N LEU A 337 -11.80 -18.59 1.77
CA LEU A 337 -12.44 -17.27 1.77
C LEU A 337 -13.83 -17.29 1.11
N ALA A 338 -14.00 -18.02 0.02
CA ALA A 338 -15.26 -18.09 -0.72
C ALA A 338 -16.30 -19.03 -0.09
N ALA A 339 -15.89 -19.91 0.84
CA ALA A 339 -16.74 -20.93 1.45
C ALA A 339 -17.95 -20.29 2.16
N GLY A 340 -19.16 -20.68 1.73
CA GLY A 340 -20.42 -20.17 2.28
C GLY A 340 -20.77 -18.72 1.94
N ARG A 341 -19.90 -18.02 1.20
CA ARG A 341 -20.08 -16.61 0.83
C ARG A 341 -20.44 -16.40 -0.63
N MET A 342 -20.10 -17.36 -1.49
CA MET A 342 -20.29 -17.23 -2.94
C MET A 342 -20.76 -18.53 -3.58
N SER A 343 -21.74 -18.42 -4.48
CA SER A 343 -22.08 -19.51 -5.40
C SER A 343 -21.24 -19.42 -6.66
N ARG A 344 -20.53 -20.51 -6.97
CA ARG A 344 -19.84 -20.69 -8.27
C ARG A 344 -20.74 -21.32 -9.34
N SER A 345 -22.02 -21.57 -9.05
CA SER A 345 -22.95 -22.18 -10.02
C SER A 345 -23.21 -21.33 -11.28
N PRO A 346 -23.21 -19.98 -11.25
CA PRO A 346 -23.46 -19.18 -12.46
C PRO A 346 -22.44 -19.44 -13.57
N TYR A 347 -21.19 -19.75 -13.22
CA TYR A 347 -20.13 -20.09 -14.17
C TYR A 347 -20.32 -21.44 -14.88
N ASN A 348 -21.24 -22.28 -14.39
CA ASN A 348 -21.59 -23.52 -15.08
C ASN A 348 -22.72 -23.32 -16.10
N LEU A 349 -23.39 -22.16 -16.10
CA LEU A 349 -24.54 -21.89 -16.97
C LEU A 349 -24.16 -21.38 -18.36
N VAL A 350 -22.88 -21.02 -18.56
CA VAL A 350 -22.36 -20.46 -19.80
C VAL A 350 -20.99 -21.10 -20.07
N PRO A 351 -20.62 -21.36 -21.33
CA PRO A 351 -19.28 -21.84 -21.66
C PRO A 351 -18.18 -20.93 -21.09
N ARG A 352 -17.17 -21.54 -20.45
CA ARG A 352 -16.12 -20.83 -19.68
C ARG A 352 -15.30 -19.85 -20.52
N TYR A 353 -15.16 -20.13 -21.81
CA TYR A 353 -14.40 -19.31 -22.75
C TYR A 353 -15.12 -18.01 -23.14
N ILE A 354 -16.40 -17.83 -22.79
CA ILE A 354 -17.11 -16.59 -23.06
C ILE A 354 -16.79 -15.60 -21.94
N PRO A 355 -16.20 -14.42 -22.23
CA PRO A 355 -15.97 -13.41 -21.22
C PRO A 355 -17.28 -12.97 -20.59
N GLN A 356 -17.36 -13.02 -19.25
CA GLN A 356 -18.54 -12.62 -18.51
C GLN A 356 -18.28 -11.33 -17.75
N LYS A 357 -19.29 -10.46 -17.70
CA LYS A 357 -19.31 -9.37 -16.73
C LYS A 357 -19.49 -10.00 -15.34
N GLN A 358 -18.61 -9.64 -14.41
CA GLN A 358 -18.72 -10.09 -13.03
C GLN A 358 -20.02 -9.57 -12.39
N SER A 359 -20.64 -10.39 -11.53
CA SER A 359 -21.79 -9.95 -10.74
C SER A 359 -21.37 -8.93 -9.67
N GLU A 360 -22.33 -8.19 -9.14
CA GLU A 360 -22.07 -7.23 -8.04
C GLU A 360 -21.50 -7.93 -6.81
N ASP A 361 -22.01 -9.12 -6.46
CA ASP A 361 -21.48 -9.94 -5.37
C ASP A 361 -20.01 -10.30 -5.56
N MET A 362 -19.59 -10.55 -6.80
CA MET A 362 -18.21 -10.85 -7.14
C MET A 362 -17.30 -9.64 -7.01
N HIS A 363 -17.75 -8.49 -7.50
CA HIS A 363 -17.03 -7.25 -7.30
C HIS A 363 -16.88 -6.92 -5.80
N ALA A 364 -17.93 -7.13 -5.00
CA ALA A 364 -17.89 -6.93 -3.55
C ALA A 364 -16.89 -7.87 -2.87
N PHE A 365 -16.88 -9.16 -3.21
CA PHE A 365 -15.92 -10.11 -2.64
C PHE A 365 -14.49 -9.85 -3.05
N VAL A 366 -14.21 -9.56 -4.32
CA VAL A 366 -12.84 -9.22 -4.75
C VAL A 366 -12.36 -7.97 -4.02
N THR A 367 -13.25 -7.00 -3.82
CA THR A 367 -12.97 -5.82 -3.00
C THR A 367 -12.64 -6.23 -1.56
N GLU A 368 -13.48 -7.03 -0.90
CA GLU A 368 -13.23 -7.52 0.46
C GLU A 368 -11.87 -8.24 0.57
N VAL A 369 -11.57 -9.14 -0.37
CA VAL A 369 -10.30 -9.88 -0.42
C VAL A 369 -9.12 -8.93 -0.57
N ALA A 370 -9.20 -7.93 -1.45
CA ALA A 370 -8.13 -6.96 -1.65
C ALA A 370 -7.80 -6.18 -0.37
N TYR A 371 -8.84 -5.63 0.29
CA TYR A 371 -8.67 -4.90 1.55
C TYR A 371 -8.17 -5.82 2.66
N LYS A 372 -8.65 -7.07 2.73
CA LYS A 372 -8.17 -8.06 3.71
C LYS A 372 -6.69 -8.38 3.51
N MET A 373 -6.22 -8.56 2.28
CA MET A 373 -4.80 -8.81 2.00
C MET A 373 -3.92 -7.63 2.42
N GLN A 374 -4.36 -6.40 2.18
CA GLN A 374 -3.63 -5.21 2.64
C GLN A 374 -3.62 -5.06 4.16
N LEU A 375 -4.72 -5.37 4.84
CA LEU A 375 -4.76 -5.38 6.30
C LEU A 375 -3.80 -6.43 6.88
N LEU A 376 -3.65 -7.60 6.23
CA LEU A 376 -2.64 -8.59 6.61
C LEU A 376 -1.20 -8.10 6.37
N GLN A 377 -0.94 -7.40 5.26
CA GLN A 377 0.37 -6.76 5.04
C GLN A 377 0.70 -5.73 6.13
N ILE A 378 -0.31 -4.92 6.50
CA ILE A 378 -0.20 -3.92 7.57
C ILE A 378 0.05 -4.59 8.93
N GLN A 379 -0.69 -5.65 9.25
CA GLN A 379 -0.54 -6.38 10.50
C GLN A 379 0.85 -6.99 10.65
N ASN A 380 1.43 -7.43 9.54
CA ASN A 380 2.77 -8.03 9.48
C ASN A 380 3.88 -7.00 9.19
N LEU A 381 3.57 -5.70 9.20
CA LEU A 381 4.56 -4.65 9.00
C LEU A 381 5.50 -4.56 10.20
N VAL A 382 6.80 -4.72 9.93
CA VAL A 382 7.85 -4.53 10.91
C VAL A 382 8.15 -3.04 11.07
N LEU A 383 8.07 -2.55 12.30
CA LEU A 383 8.41 -1.19 12.68
C LEU A 383 9.83 -1.16 13.25
N ASN A 384 10.70 -0.45 12.55
CA ASN A 384 12.06 -0.19 13.01
C ASN A 384 12.06 0.97 14.05
N PRO A 385 13.17 1.20 14.78
CA PRO A 385 13.25 2.30 15.75
C PRO A 385 13.03 3.68 15.14
N TRP A 386 13.49 3.91 13.90
CA TRP A 386 13.49 5.23 13.27
C TRP A 386 12.08 5.87 13.11
N PRO A 387 11.04 5.18 12.60
CA PRO A 387 9.66 5.68 12.62
C PRO A 387 9.15 6.18 13.99
N LEU A 388 9.62 5.58 15.10
CA LEU A 388 9.26 6.01 16.45
C LEU A 388 9.99 7.31 16.81
N ILE A 389 11.29 7.35 16.58
CA ILE A 389 12.16 8.51 16.85
C ILE A 389 11.66 9.75 16.09
N VAL A 390 11.40 9.60 14.79
CA VAL A 390 10.95 10.73 13.95
C VAL A 390 9.55 11.21 14.33
N ALA A 391 8.65 10.32 14.75
CA ALA A 391 7.31 10.71 15.22
C ALA A 391 7.40 11.59 16.47
N VAL A 392 8.30 11.25 17.41
CA VAL A 392 8.60 12.07 18.60
C VAL A 392 9.20 13.41 18.18
N LEU A 393 10.24 13.42 17.33
CA LEU A 393 10.90 14.65 16.87
C LEU A 393 9.93 15.61 16.16
N LEU A 394 9.03 15.09 15.31
CA LEU A 394 8.06 15.91 14.59
C LEU A 394 7.05 16.62 15.52
N GLN A 395 6.70 15.99 16.65
CA GLN A 395 5.82 16.60 17.65
C GLN A 395 6.57 17.54 18.63
N ASN A 396 7.91 17.46 18.71
CA ASN A 396 8.74 18.23 19.64
C ASN A 396 9.75 19.14 18.89
N ARG A 397 9.36 19.69 17.74
CA ARG A 397 10.19 20.64 16.97
C ARG A 397 10.41 21.96 17.75
N PRO A 398 11.54 22.68 17.53
CA PRO A 398 12.57 22.45 16.51
C PRO A 398 13.68 21.46 16.89
N SER A 399 13.95 21.28 18.20
CA SER A 399 14.97 20.36 18.72
C SER A 399 14.51 19.70 20.01
N MET A 400 15.14 18.59 20.35
CA MET A 400 14.88 17.84 21.57
C MET A 400 16.18 17.38 22.21
N ASP A 401 16.22 17.38 23.54
CA ASP A 401 17.31 16.77 24.30
C ASP A 401 17.41 15.26 24.01
N PHE A 402 18.64 14.75 23.87
CA PHE A 402 18.89 13.35 23.48
C PHE A 402 18.33 12.35 24.49
N ASP A 403 18.51 12.58 25.79
CA ASP A 403 18.03 11.66 26.82
C ASP A 403 16.49 11.63 26.85
N ALA A 404 15.86 12.81 26.73
CA ALA A 404 14.42 12.92 26.63
C ALA A 404 13.86 12.24 25.36
N LEU A 405 14.61 12.29 24.24
CA LEU A 405 14.23 11.58 23.00
C LEU A 405 14.27 10.07 23.19
N VAL A 406 15.30 9.54 23.85
CA VAL A 406 15.42 8.10 24.17
C VAL A 406 14.24 7.66 25.03
N GLU A 407 13.93 8.39 26.11
CA GLU A 407 12.82 8.08 27.01
C GLU A 407 11.47 8.04 26.27
N LYS A 408 11.14 9.10 25.51
CA LYS A 408 9.88 9.16 24.74
C LYS A 408 9.82 8.09 23.65
N THR A 409 10.95 7.75 23.03
CA THR A 409 11.02 6.67 22.03
C THR A 409 10.72 5.32 22.65
N LEU A 410 11.25 5.03 23.84
CA LEU A 410 10.96 3.80 24.58
C LEU A 410 9.49 3.72 25.04
N TRP A 411 8.93 4.85 25.50
CA TRP A 411 7.50 4.93 25.80
C TRP A 411 6.65 4.61 24.55
N LEU A 412 6.98 5.21 23.40
CA LEU A 412 6.27 4.99 22.15
C LEU A 412 6.45 3.56 21.62
N LYS A 413 7.64 2.95 21.81
CA LYS A 413 7.88 1.52 21.54
C LYS A 413 6.91 0.65 22.33
N GLY A 414 6.81 0.87 23.65
CA GLY A 414 5.90 0.11 24.51
C GLY A 414 4.43 0.28 24.10
N LEU A 415 4.04 1.50 23.74
CA LEU A 415 2.70 1.80 23.25
C LEU A 415 2.39 1.13 21.90
N ALA A 416 3.31 1.20 20.93
CA ALA A 416 3.17 0.53 19.64
C ALA A 416 2.99 -0.99 19.80
N GLN A 417 3.77 -1.61 20.71
CA GLN A 417 3.62 -3.02 21.06
C GLN A 417 2.28 -3.31 21.75
N ALA A 418 1.81 -2.44 22.67
CA ALA A 418 0.52 -2.58 23.34
C ALA A 418 -0.66 -2.53 22.34
N PHE A 419 -0.53 -1.72 21.29
CA PHE A 419 -1.48 -1.62 20.18
C PHE A 419 -1.29 -2.72 19.13
N GLY A 420 -0.34 -3.62 19.34
CA GLY A 420 -0.10 -4.82 18.53
C GLY A 420 0.67 -4.55 17.23
N GLY A 421 1.45 -3.47 17.19
CA GLY A 421 2.48 -3.27 16.17
C GLY A 421 3.66 -4.22 16.38
N PHE A 422 4.26 -4.68 15.29
CA PHE A 422 5.44 -5.51 15.33
C PHE A 422 6.70 -4.62 15.35
N VAL A 423 7.19 -4.28 16.54
CA VAL A 423 8.40 -3.46 16.68
C VAL A 423 9.64 -4.35 16.81
N THR A 424 10.58 -4.21 15.89
CA THR A 424 11.92 -4.80 16.03
C THR A 424 12.84 -3.84 16.77
N TRP A 425 13.46 -4.33 17.83
CA TRP A 425 14.44 -3.61 18.62
C TRP A 425 15.59 -4.54 18.93
N PRO A 426 16.86 -4.15 18.75
CA PRO A 426 18.00 -5.00 19.10
C PRO A 426 17.99 -5.32 20.61
N ASP A 427 17.77 -6.58 20.99
CA ASP A 427 17.65 -6.98 22.40
C ASP A 427 18.97 -6.88 23.19
N SER A 428 20.11 -6.86 22.49
CA SER A 428 21.45 -6.85 23.07
C SER A 428 22.06 -5.45 23.23
N GLU A 429 21.41 -4.41 22.71
CA GLU A 429 21.96 -3.05 22.67
C GLU A 429 21.19 -2.12 23.60
N PRO A 430 21.88 -1.23 24.35
CA PRO A 430 21.21 -0.22 25.16
C PRO A 430 20.43 0.75 24.27
N ALA A 431 19.35 1.32 24.79
CA ALA A 431 18.42 2.11 24.00
C ALA A 431 19.07 3.35 23.38
N GLU A 432 20.04 3.93 24.10
CA GLU A 432 20.85 5.07 23.71
C GLU A 432 21.64 4.77 22.43
N GLU A 433 22.26 3.59 22.35
CA GLU A 433 23.03 3.16 21.16
C GLU A 433 22.11 2.91 19.95
N VAL A 434 20.92 2.34 20.18
CA VAL A 434 19.93 2.12 19.12
C VAL A 434 19.42 3.45 18.55
N VAL A 435 19.12 4.43 19.41
CA VAL A 435 18.69 5.76 18.98
C VAL A 435 19.84 6.50 18.28
N GLN A 436 21.05 6.45 18.83
CA GLN A 436 22.22 7.09 18.25
C GLN A 436 22.58 6.50 16.86
N SER A 437 22.59 5.18 16.71
CA SER A 437 22.84 4.51 15.43
C SER A 437 21.78 4.84 14.38
N SER A 438 20.52 4.96 14.78
CA SER A 438 19.43 5.42 13.91
C SER A 438 19.66 6.88 13.45
N ILE A 439 20.04 7.78 14.35
CA ILE A 439 20.38 9.17 14.00
C ILE A 439 21.56 9.23 13.01
N LEU A 440 22.58 8.39 13.21
CA LEU A 440 23.75 8.32 12.31
C LEU A 440 23.36 7.84 10.91
N LEU A 441 22.51 6.82 10.81
CA LEU A 441 22.01 6.30 9.53
C LEU A 441 21.21 7.35 8.75
N HIS A 442 20.46 8.20 9.45
CA HIS A 442 19.63 9.27 8.89
C HIS A 442 20.27 10.67 9.01
N SER A 443 21.61 10.73 9.07
CA SER A 443 22.37 11.98 9.20
C SER A 443 22.18 12.97 8.05
N ASN A 444 21.51 12.58 6.96
CA ASN A 444 21.06 13.47 5.89
C ASN A 444 19.88 14.38 6.30
N ILE A 445 19.04 13.97 7.26
CA ILE A 445 17.83 14.70 7.68
C ILE A 445 17.84 15.11 9.16
N VAL A 446 18.67 14.50 10.00
CA VAL A 446 18.80 14.83 11.43
C VAL A 446 20.26 15.10 11.81
N SER A 447 20.47 15.88 12.85
CA SER A 447 21.78 16.14 13.45
C SER A 447 21.70 16.07 14.98
N LEU A 448 22.78 15.61 15.60
CA LEU A 448 23.00 15.62 17.04
C LEU A 448 24.16 16.59 17.32
N LEU A 449 23.88 17.69 18.00
CA LEU A 449 24.86 18.72 18.36
C LEU A 449 24.66 19.10 19.83
N ARG A 450 25.70 18.94 20.67
CA ARG A 450 25.66 19.30 22.11
C ARG A 450 24.43 18.72 22.83
N ASP A 451 24.22 17.41 22.66
CA ASP A 451 23.09 16.65 23.23
C ASP A 451 21.69 17.12 22.79
N GLN A 452 21.63 17.99 21.79
CA GLN A 452 20.38 18.40 21.14
C GLN A 452 20.25 17.71 19.79
N VAL A 453 19.16 16.98 19.61
CA VAL A 453 18.76 16.38 18.34
C VAL A 453 17.84 17.33 17.62
N ALA A 454 18.25 17.77 16.43
CA ALA A 454 17.49 18.70 15.60
C ALA A 454 17.39 18.19 14.17
N LEU A 455 16.23 18.42 13.55
CA LEU A 455 16.05 18.19 12.12
C LEU A 455 16.86 19.21 11.33
N LYS A 456 17.47 18.79 10.23
CA LYS A 456 18.23 19.65 9.31
C LYS A 456 17.29 20.49 8.45
N VAL A 457 16.65 21.43 9.14
CA VAL A 457 15.65 22.36 8.61
C VAL A 457 16.22 23.79 8.56
N ASP A 458 17.21 24.08 9.40
CA ASP A 458 17.75 25.42 9.64
C ASP A 458 19.18 25.53 9.08
N SER A 459 19.33 25.74 7.78
CA SER A 459 20.49 26.48 7.27
C SER A 459 20.03 27.94 7.11
N GLY A 460 20.76 28.89 7.70
CA GLY A 460 20.37 30.31 7.83
C GLY A 460 20.23 31.11 6.51
N ALA A 461 20.11 30.43 5.38
CA ALA A 461 19.58 30.94 4.13
C ALA A 461 18.50 29.95 3.70
N THR A 462 17.35 30.43 3.19
CA THR A 462 16.42 29.57 2.44
C THR A 462 17.18 28.97 1.26
N ASP A 463 17.87 27.85 1.51
CA ASP A 463 18.64 27.14 0.50
C ASP A 463 17.61 26.50 -0.41
N VAL A 464 17.37 27.21 -1.51
CA VAL A 464 16.47 26.78 -2.56
C VAL A 464 17.23 25.75 -3.40
N VAL A 465 16.85 24.48 -3.26
CA VAL A 465 17.39 23.40 -4.10
C VAL A 465 16.35 23.08 -5.16
N ASP A 466 16.71 23.25 -6.43
CA ASP A 466 15.81 23.04 -7.58
C ASP A 466 14.50 23.87 -7.52
N GLY A 467 14.55 25.07 -6.93
CA GLY A 467 13.38 25.94 -6.78
C GLY A 467 12.49 25.63 -5.57
N LEU A 468 12.87 24.65 -4.73
CA LEU A 468 12.14 24.24 -3.53
C LEU A 468 12.91 24.57 -2.26
N ILE A 469 12.17 24.94 -1.21
CA ILE A 469 12.76 25.17 0.11
C ILE A 469 13.24 23.83 0.68
N PHE A 470 14.54 23.71 0.95
CA PHE A 470 15.16 22.48 1.47
C PHE A 470 14.44 21.92 2.71
N GLN A 471 13.97 22.80 3.60
CA GLN A 471 13.13 22.46 4.75
C GLN A 471 11.91 21.60 4.38
N HIS A 472 11.21 21.90 3.28
CA HIS A 472 10.03 21.14 2.86
C HIS A 472 10.39 19.71 2.46
N VAL A 473 11.54 19.54 1.80
CA VAL A 473 12.05 18.21 1.41
C VAL A 473 12.32 17.38 2.67
N THR A 474 13.11 17.91 3.61
CA THR A 474 13.45 17.24 4.88
C THR A 474 12.19 16.87 5.68
N LEU A 475 11.23 17.79 5.81
CA LEU A 475 10.00 17.54 6.57
C LEU A 475 9.10 16.50 5.91
N LEU A 476 8.98 16.48 4.59
CA LEU A 476 8.21 15.45 3.89
C LEU A 476 8.89 14.07 3.96
N MET A 477 10.22 14.00 3.96
CA MET A 477 10.95 12.76 4.25
C MET A 477 10.63 12.26 5.67
N CYS A 478 10.66 13.15 6.66
CA CYS A 478 10.30 12.81 8.04
C CYS A 478 8.84 12.35 8.17
N SER A 479 7.91 13.02 7.47
CA SER A 479 6.50 12.60 7.42
C SER A 479 6.35 11.21 6.80
N ALA A 480 7.08 10.90 5.73
CA ALA A 480 7.07 9.55 5.15
C ALA A 480 7.50 8.48 6.17
N TYR A 481 8.54 8.73 6.97
CA TYR A 481 8.94 7.79 8.04
C TYR A 481 7.89 7.68 9.16
N ARG A 482 7.34 8.81 9.63
CA ARG A 482 6.21 8.84 10.59
C ARG A 482 5.01 8.04 10.06
N ASN A 483 4.74 8.12 8.76
CA ASN A 483 3.57 7.48 8.15
C ASN A 483 3.60 5.95 8.22
N GLN A 484 4.78 5.33 8.34
CA GLN A 484 4.90 3.89 8.56
C GLN A 484 4.26 3.47 9.90
N LEU A 485 4.36 4.33 10.91
CA LEU A 485 3.80 4.11 12.24
C LEU A 485 2.27 4.20 12.26
N LEU A 486 1.67 5.07 11.42
CA LEU A 486 0.26 5.44 11.50
C LEU A 486 -0.71 4.26 11.40
N ASN A 487 -0.35 3.22 10.66
CA ASN A 487 -1.20 2.05 10.50
C ASN A 487 -1.51 1.35 11.83
N VAL A 488 -0.59 1.39 12.80
CA VAL A 488 -0.78 0.84 14.15
C VAL A 488 -1.69 1.73 15.01
N PHE A 489 -1.70 3.03 14.75
CA PHE A 489 -2.33 4.04 15.60
C PHE A 489 -3.66 4.58 15.06
N VAL A 490 -4.02 4.31 13.80
CA VAL A 490 -5.17 4.95 13.15
C VAL A 490 -6.49 4.76 13.89
N ARG A 491 -6.83 3.55 14.36
CA ARG A 491 -8.08 3.32 15.11
C ARG A 491 -8.11 4.11 16.43
N PRO A 492 -7.16 3.93 17.37
CA PRO A 492 -7.17 4.67 18.63
C PRO A 492 -7.00 6.18 18.44
N SER A 493 -6.22 6.64 17.45
CA SER A 493 -6.07 8.06 17.15
C SER A 493 -7.35 8.69 16.60
N LEU A 494 -8.09 8.01 15.73
CA LEU A 494 -9.37 8.55 15.26
C LEU A 494 -10.42 8.63 16.37
N VAL A 495 -10.39 7.71 17.35
CA VAL A 495 -11.23 7.82 18.55
C VAL A 495 -10.78 9.03 19.39
N ALA A 496 -9.47 9.21 19.61
CA ALA A 496 -8.94 10.35 20.35
C ALA A 496 -9.29 11.71 19.71
N VAL A 497 -9.15 11.81 18.38
CA VAL A 497 -9.57 13.00 17.61
C VAL A 497 -11.08 13.18 17.71
N ALA A 498 -11.88 12.13 17.58
CA ALA A 498 -13.34 12.22 17.73
C ALA A 498 -13.77 12.69 19.13
N LEU A 499 -13.08 12.26 20.18
CA LEU A 499 -13.29 12.74 21.55
C LEU A 499 -12.97 14.23 21.67
N GLN A 500 -11.87 14.70 21.07
CA GLN A 500 -11.53 16.13 21.07
C GLN A 500 -12.55 16.99 20.29
N MET A 501 -13.10 16.45 19.19
CA MET A 501 -14.05 17.17 18.33
C MET A 501 -15.48 17.18 18.88
N THR A 502 -15.80 16.31 19.84
CA THR A 502 -17.15 16.17 20.38
C THR A 502 -17.25 16.91 21.73
N PRO A 503 -18.15 17.90 21.89
CA PRO A 503 -18.27 18.66 23.15
C PRO A 503 -18.83 17.85 24.33
N GLY A 504 -19.20 16.58 24.13
CA GLY A 504 -19.72 15.68 25.15
C GLY A 504 -19.12 14.29 25.06
N PHE A 505 -19.27 13.52 26.13
CA PHE A 505 -18.66 12.19 26.28
C PHE A 505 -19.56 11.05 25.78
N ARG A 506 -20.69 11.34 25.15
CA ARG A 506 -21.66 10.32 24.70
C ARG A 506 -21.06 9.46 23.59
N LYS A 507 -21.06 8.14 23.80
CA LYS A 507 -20.52 7.13 22.87
C LYS A 507 -21.09 7.25 21.46
N GLU A 508 -22.39 7.53 21.33
CA GLU A 508 -23.08 7.70 20.04
C GLU A 508 -22.55 8.90 19.23
N ASP A 509 -22.26 10.01 19.91
CA ASP A 509 -21.79 11.25 19.30
C ASP A 509 -20.32 11.08 18.85
N VAL A 510 -19.49 10.47 19.72
CA VAL A 510 -18.10 10.12 19.40
C VAL A 510 -18.03 9.12 18.23
N TYR A 511 -18.89 8.10 18.21
CA TYR A 511 -18.96 7.15 17.09
C TYR A 511 -19.39 7.83 15.78
N SER A 512 -20.33 8.76 15.84
CA SER A 512 -20.77 9.53 14.66
C SER A 512 -19.63 10.38 14.10
N CYS A 513 -18.86 11.03 14.98
CA CYS A 513 -17.64 11.76 14.62
C CYS A 513 -16.55 10.83 14.06
N PHE A 514 -16.29 9.69 14.71
CA PHE A 514 -15.34 8.68 14.22
C PHE A 514 -15.69 8.20 12.81
N ARG A 515 -16.97 7.87 12.56
CA ARG A 515 -17.45 7.47 11.23
C ARG A 515 -17.26 8.55 10.18
N PHE A 516 -17.49 9.80 10.55
CA PHE A 516 -17.21 10.94 9.67
C PHE A 516 -15.72 11.01 9.33
N LEU A 517 -14.82 10.90 10.31
CA LEU A 517 -13.37 10.90 10.09
C LEU A 517 -12.93 9.72 9.21
N CYS A 518 -13.46 8.52 9.42
CA CYS A 518 -13.21 7.38 8.52
C CYS A 518 -13.66 7.66 7.08
N SER A 519 -14.79 8.35 6.89
CA SER A 519 -15.27 8.73 5.57
C SER A 519 -14.38 9.78 4.91
N VAL A 520 -13.89 10.76 5.68
CA VAL A 520 -12.96 11.80 5.17
C VAL A 520 -11.62 11.17 4.78
N PHE A 521 -11.07 10.29 5.62
CA PHE A 521 -9.72 9.73 5.46
C PHE A 521 -9.68 8.36 4.77
N SER A 522 -10.73 7.94 4.06
CA SER A 522 -10.78 6.60 3.43
C SER A 522 -9.74 6.40 2.32
N ASP A 523 -9.22 7.48 1.74
CA ASP A 523 -8.12 7.44 0.76
C ASP A 523 -6.73 7.61 1.42
N GLU A 524 -6.70 7.98 2.69
CA GLU A 524 -5.46 8.13 3.48
C GLU A 524 -5.07 6.82 4.19
N PHE A 525 -6.08 6.09 4.69
CA PHE A 525 -5.89 4.89 5.49
C PHE A 525 -6.83 3.76 5.06
N ILE A 526 -6.41 2.53 5.32
CA ILE A 526 -7.14 1.33 4.92
C ILE A 526 -8.18 0.95 5.98
N PHE A 527 -9.45 1.08 5.62
CA PHE A 527 -10.62 0.61 6.38
C PHE A 527 -11.36 -0.44 5.57
N LEU A 528 -11.81 -1.53 6.21
CA LEU A 528 -12.64 -2.50 5.51
C LEU A 528 -14.05 -1.91 5.31
N PRO A 529 -14.60 -1.86 4.08
CA PRO A 529 -15.94 -1.34 3.86
C PRO A 529 -16.98 -2.06 4.72
N GLY A 530 -17.84 -1.29 5.40
CA GLY A 530 -18.88 -1.83 6.28
C GLY A 530 -18.45 -2.17 7.71
N ASN A 531 -17.16 -2.05 8.06
CA ASN A 531 -16.64 -2.42 9.39
C ASN A 531 -16.46 -1.25 10.38
N ALA A 532 -16.97 -0.05 10.09
CA ALA A 532 -16.70 1.14 10.92
C ALA A 532 -17.00 0.96 12.43
N LEU A 533 -18.03 0.20 12.80
CA LEU A 533 -18.32 -0.11 14.21
C LEU A 533 -17.21 -0.94 14.86
N LYS A 534 -16.70 -1.95 14.15
CA LYS A 534 -15.61 -2.80 14.64
C LYS A 534 -14.31 -2.02 14.76
N ASP A 535 -14.00 -1.16 13.78
CA ASP A 535 -12.82 -0.27 13.86
C ASP A 535 -12.93 0.69 15.06
N PHE A 536 -14.14 1.19 15.37
CA PHE A 536 -14.39 2.04 16.53
C PHE A 536 -14.22 1.28 17.85
N GLU A 537 -14.80 0.08 17.95
CA GLU A 537 -14.69 -0.80 19.12
C GLU A 537 -13.23 -1.22 19.36
N GLU A 538 -12.47 -1.52 18.32
CA GLU A 538 -11.03 -1.79 18.41
C GLU A 538 -10.27 -0.58 18.97
N GLY A 539 -10.51 0.61 18.43
CA GLY A 539 -9.89 1.84 18.93
C GLY A 539 -10.20 2.09 20.41
N CYS A 540 -11.47 1.92 20.80
CA CYS A 540 -11.90 2.06 22.19
C CYS A 540 -11.26 0.99 23.11
N TYR A 541 -11.19 -0.26 22.65
CA TYR A 541 -10.58 -1.35 23.40
C TYR A 541 -9.09 -1.09 23.64
N LEU A 542 -8.34 -0.67 22.62
CA LEU A 542 -6.92 -0.35 22.74
C LEU A 542 -6.66 0.81 23.72
N LEU A 543 -7.47 1.86 23.65
CA LEU A 543 -7.37 2.99 24.59
C LEU A 543 -7.72 2.58 26.03
N SER A 544 -8.76 1.74 26.21
CA SER A 544 -9.16 1.25 27.53
C SER A 544 -8.09 0.34 28.14
N LYS A 545 -7.49 -0.53 27.32
CA LYS A 545 -6.40 -1.43 27.73
C LYS A 545 -5.15 -0.67 28.18
N SER A 546 -4.91 0.51 27.62
CA SER A 546 -3.83 1.42 28.02
C SER A 546 -4.23 2.40 29.13
N GLU A 547 -5.35 2.13 29.83
CA GLU A 547 -5.90 2.98 30.90
C GLU A 547 -6.19 4.43 30.50
N ALA A 548 -6.34 4.74 29.21
CA ALA A 548 -6.53 6.12 28.75
C ALA A 548 -7.99 6.58 28.73
N ILE A 549 -8.91 5.65 28.56
CA ILE A 549 -10.34 5.91 28.61
C ILE A 549 -11.06 4.83 29.42
N GLU A 550 -12.24 5.17 29.93
CA GLU A 550 -13.21 4.24 30.48
C GLU A 550 -14.48 4.28 29.64
N VAL A 551 -14.85 3.14 29.06
CA VAL A 551 -16.05 3.03 28.22
C VAL A 551 -17.19 2.45 29.04
N THR A 552 -18.20 3.28 29.30
CA THR A 552 -19.47 2.85 29.90
C THR A 552 -20.49 2.50 28.81
N THR A 553 -21.71 2.12 29.20
CA THR A 553 -22.78 1.83 28.23
C THR A 553 -23.21 3.06 27.43
N ARG A 554 -23.06 4.27 27.98
CA ARG A 554 -23.52 5.52 27.34
C ARG A 554 -22.40 6.50 27.02
N ASP A 555 -21.36 6.53 27.84
CA ASP A 555 -20.31 7.55 27.79
C ASP A 555 -18.90 6.96 27.72
N ILE A 556 -17.97 7.71 27.15
CA ILE A 556 -16.54 7.46 27.10
C ILE A 556 -15.83 8.54 27.92
N LEU A 557 -15.28 8.17 29.07
CA LEU A 557 -14.61 9.09 29.98
C LEU A 557 -13.09 9.03 29.79
N VAL A 558 -12.43 10.19 29.79
CA VAL A 558 -10.96 10.27 29.72
C VAL A 558 -10.39 10.19 31.14
N THR A 559 -9.39 9.35 31.34
CA THR A 559 -8.69 9.24 32.63
C THR A 559 -7.58 10.28 32.75
N GLU A 560 -7.18 10.65 33.98
CA GLU A 560 -6.07 11.59 34.18
C GLU A 560 -4.75 11.09 33.59
N LYS A 561 -4.48 9.78 33.70
CA LYS A 561 -3.31 9.13 33.11
C LYS A 561 -3.34 9.09 31.58
N GLY A 562 -4.54 9.12 31.00
CA GLY A 562 -4.79 9.03 29.56
C GLY A 562 -4.46 10.30 28.78
N ASN A 563 -4.35 11.44 29.45
CA ASN A 563 -4.18 12.75 28.79
C ASN A 563 -2.94 12.79 27.89
N ALA A 564 -1.77 12.37 28.39
CA ALA A 564 -0.54 12.37 27.61
C ALA A 564 -0.63 11.44 26.37
N LEU A 565 -1.30 10.29 26.51
CA LEU A 565 -1.53 9.38 25.40
C LEU A 565 -2.46 10.01 24.37
N LEU A 566 -3.60 10.56 24.79
CA LEU A 566 -4.55 11.20 23.88
C LEU A 566 -3.93 12.40 23.17
N GLU A 567 -3.17 13.24 23.88
CA GLU A 567 -2.43 14.36 23.28
C GLU A 567 -1.46 13.89 22.20
N PHE A 568 -0.69 12.82 22.47
CA PHE A 568 0.19 12.22 21.47
C PHE A 568 -0.57 11.69 20.25
N LEU A 569 -1.67 10.97 20.47
CA LEU A 569 -2.49 10.37 19.42
C LEU A 569 -3.19 11.42 18.55
N ILE A 570 -3.68 12.49 19.17
CA ILE A 570 -4.24 13.66 18.50
C ILE A 570 -3.12 14.35 17.71
N GLY A 571 -1.97 14.60 18.32
CA GLY A 571 -0.80 15.21 17.65
C GLY A 571 -0.32 14.42 16.43
N LEU A 572 -0.48 13.09 16.45
CA LEU A 572 -0.09 12.21 15.34
C LEU A 572 -1.03 12.36 14.12
N PHE A 573 -2.31 12.65 14.34
CA PHE A 573 -3.33 12.74 13.29
C PHE A 573 -3.78 14.17 12.96
N LYS A 574 -3.48 15.13 13.83
CA LYS A 574 -3.73 16.56 13.64
C LYS A 574 -3.23 17.07 12.27
N PRO A 575 -2.05 16.69 11.75
CA PRO A 575 -1.62 17.14 10.43
C PRO A 575 -2.56 16.75 9.29
N PHE A 576 -3.27 15.62 9.37
CA PHE A 576 -4.24 15.22 8.36
C PHE A 576 -5.52 16.06 8.44
N VAL A 577 -6.02 16.30 9.66
CA VAL A 577 -7.19 17.16 9.88
C VAL A 577 -6.91 18.58 9.42
N GLU A 578 -5.80 19.17 9.87
CA GLU A 578 -5.36 20.51 9.45
C GLU A 578 -5.13 20.58 7.94
N SER A 579 -4.62 19.50 7.33
CA SER A 579 -4.40 19.49 5.89
C SER A 579 -5.69 19.68 5.11
N TYR A 580 -6.73 18.94 5.49
CA TYR A 580 -8.02 19.01 4.82
C TYR A 580 -8.70 20.37 5.10
N GLN A 581 -8.54 20.92 6.31
CA GLN A 581 -9.01 22.28 6.62
C GLN A 581 -8.33 23.36 5.76
N ILE A 582 -7.00 23.31 5.60
CA ILE A 582 -6.24 24.27 4.80
C ILE A 582 -6.70 24.22 3.34
N ILE A 583 -6.94 23.02 2.81
CA ILE A 583 -7.45 22.85 1.45
C ILE A 583 -8.88 23.39 1.34
N CYS A 584 -9.77 23.17 2.33
CA CYS A 584 -11.10 23.79 2.34
C CYS A 584 -11.00 25.32 2.32
N LYS A 585 -10.13 25.91 3.14
CA LYS A 585 -9.90 27.37 3.16
C LYS A 585 -9.39 27.89 1.82
N TYR A 586 -8.50 27.14 1.17
CA TYR A 586 -8.06 27.47 -0.19
C TYR A 586 -9.25 27.45 -1.17
N LEU A 587 -10.07 26.40 -1.17
CA LEU A 587 -11.21 26.28 -2.09
C LEU A 587 -12.27 27.37 -1.88
N LEU A 588 -12.47 27.83 -0.63
CA LEU A 588 -13.37 28.94 -0.32
C LEU A 588 -12.85 30.32 -0.76
N ASN A 589 -11.54 30.43 -0.98
CA ASN A 589 -10.88 31.66 -1.46
C ASN A 589 -10.59 31.62 -2.97
N GLU A 590 -10.91 30.52 -3.66
CA GLU A 590 -10.63 30.37 -5.09
C GLU A 590 -11.68 31.13 -5.90
N GLU A 591 -11.25 32.12 -6.67
CA GLU A 591 -12.14 32.96 -7.49
C GLU A 591 -12.57 32.28 -8.81
N GLU A 592 -11.90 31.20 -9.22
CA GLU A 592 -12.26 30.46 -10.43
C GLU A 592 -13.42 29.48 -10.18
N ASP A 593 -14.49 29.60 -10.96
CA ASP A 593 -15.67 28.71 -10.90
C ASP A 593 -15.32 27.22 -11.11
N SER A 594 -14.23 26.95 -11.84
CA SER A 594 -13.83 25.59 -12.19
C SER A 594 -12.32 25.45 -12.36
N PHE A 595 -11.76 24.31 -11.97
CA PHE A 595 -10.33 24.03 -12.10
C PHE A 595 -10.04 22.59 -12.55
N THR A 596 -8.86 22.38 -13.11
CA THR A 596 -8.31 21.05 -13.38
C THR A 596 -7.51 20.53 -12.20
N GLU A 597 -7.33 19.21 -12.09
CA GLU A 597 -6.48 18.61 -11.05
C GLU A 597 -5.05 19.20 -11.05
N LYS A 598 -4.48 19.44 -12.24
CA LYS A 598 -3.13 20.01 -12.36
C LYS A 598 -3.06 21.44 -11.80
N GLN A 599 -4.06 22.28 -12.06
CA GLN A 599 -4.12 23.63 -11.51
C GLN A 599 -4.29 23.60 -9.99
N TYR A 600 -5.23 22.80 -9.49
CA TYR A 600 -5.49 22.59 -8.07
C TYR A 600 -4.21 22.23 -7.30
N LEU A 601 -3.47 21.23 -7.79
CA LEU A 601 -2.22 20.77 -7.17
C LEU A 601 -1.16 21.89 -7.05
N VAL A 602 -1.06 22.76 -8.06
CA VAL A 602 -0.09 23.86 -8.05
C VAL A 602 -0.56 25.00 -7.13
N LYS A 603 -1.83 25.39 -7.22
CA LYS A 603 -2.42 26.49 -6.46
C LYS A 603 -2.49 26.19 -4.96
N VAL A 604 -2.89 24.98 -4.56
CA VAL A 604 -2.88 24.54 -3.15
C VAL A 604 -1.48 24.62 -2.55
N ARG A 605 -0.44 24.16 -3.27
CA ARG A 605 0.95 24.27 -2.80
C ARG A 605 1.34 25.73 -2.62
N LYS A 606 1.05 26.58 -3.59
CA LYS A 606 1.38 28.01 -3.51
C LYS A 606 0.71 28.67 -2.31
N PHE A 607 -0.59 28.42 -2.11
CA PHE A 607 -1.34 28.91 -0.95
C PHE A 607 -0.75 28.41 0.37
N THR A 608 -0.43 27.12 0.44
CA THR A 608 0.16 26.51 1.64
C THR A 608 1.54 27.08 1.94
N SER A 609 2.42 27.21 0.94
CA SER A 609 3.75 27.82 1.13
C SER A 609 3.64 29.22 1.72
N GLN A 610 2.70 30.04 1.24
CA GLN A 610 2.47 31.37 1.82
C GLN A 610 2.04 31.30 3.30
N LEU A 611 1.22 30.31 3.69
CA LEU A 611 0.84 30.13 5.10
C LEU A 611 2.02 29.68 5.97
N LEU A 612 2.92 28.85 5.43
CA LEU A 612 4.12 28.39 6.11
C LEU A 612 5.13 29.55 6.26
N ASP A 613 5.35 30.31 5.19
CA ASP A 613 6.29 31.45 5.16
C ASP A 613 5.88 32.56 6.14
N HIS A 614 4.57 32.84 6.27
CA HIS A 614 4.04 33.78 7.25
C HIS A 614 3.95 33.23 8.67
N GLY A 615 4.21 31.93 8.88
CA GLY A 615 4.06 31.27 10.18
C GLY A 615 2.62 31.06 10.65
N THR A 616 1.62 31.32 9.81
CA THR A 616 0.19 31.13 10.09
C THR A 616 -0.18 29.65 10.23
N SER A 617 0.61 28.76 9.60
CA SER A 617 0.49 27.30 9.73
C SER A 617 1.86 26.67 9.89
N GLN A 618 1.90 25.50 10.53
CA GLN A 618 3.08 24.65 10.59
C GLN A 618 2.86 23.29 9.90
N CYS A 619 1.71 23.12 9.23
CA CYS A 619 1.29 21.88 8.59
C CYS A 619 1.89 21.75 7.19
N TYR A 620 3.09 21.18 7.11
CA TYR A 620 3.80 20.94 5.85
C TYR A 620 3.28 19.70 5.09
N ASP A 621 2.51 18.82 5.74
CA ASP A 621 1.93 17.63 5.13
C ASP A 621 1.02 17.98 3.92
N VAL A 622 0.40 19.16 3.91
CA VAL A 622 -0.41 19.67 2.78
C VAL A 622 0.39 19.83 1.50
N LEU A 623 1.70 20.08 1.59
CA LEU A 623 2.55 20.25 0.41
C LEU A 623 2.65 18.95 -0.42
N SER A 624 2.40 17.81 0.22
CA SER A 624 2.39 16.50 -0.41
C SER A 624 1.29 16.38 -1.46
N SER A 625 1.67 16.11 -2.71
CA SER A 625 0.72 15.85 -3.79
C SER A 625 -0.15 14.62 -3.54
N ASP A 626 0.30 13.65 -2.73
CA ASP A 626 -0.53 12.51 -2.29
C ASP A 626 -1.69 12.99 -1.41
N VAL A 627 -1.41 13.82 -0.39
CA VAL A 627 -2.43 14.37 0.51
C VAL A 627 -3.44 15.23 -0.27
N GLN A 628 -2.95 16.07 -1.19
CA GLN A 628 -3.81 16.89 -2.04
C GLN A 628 -4.74 16.04 -2.92
N LYS A 629 -4.23 14.98 -3.55
CA LYS A 629 -5.04 14.07 -4.37
C LYS A 629 -6.05 13.30 -3.55
N ASN A 630 -5.65 12.81 -2.37
CA ASN A 630 -6.53 12.12 -1.45
C ASN A 630 -7.65 13.04 -0.95
N ALA A 631 -7.33 14.27 -0.57
CA ALA A 631 -8.31 15.28 -0.19
C ALA A 631 -9.29 15.59 -1.33
N LEU A 632 -8.79 15.79 -2.56
CA LEU A 632 -9.65 16.01 -3.73
C LEU A 632 -10.59 14.82 -3.99
N ALA A 633 -10.09 13.58 -3.90
CA ALA A 633 -10.90 12.38 -4.04
C ALA A 633 -11.99 12.28 -2.94
N ALA A 634 -11.62 12.60 -1.70
CA ALA A 634 -12.55 12.65 -0.58
C ALA A 634 -13.61 13.74 -0.77
N PHE A 635 -13.23 14.93 -1.22
CA PHE A 635 -14.15 16.04 -1.46
C PHE A 635 -15.15 15.73 -2.56
N VAL A 636 -14.74 15.01 -3.61
CA VAL A 636 -15.67 14.51 -4.62
C VAL A 636 -16.66 13.51 -4.03
N ARG A 637 -16.19 12.57 -3.21
CA ARG A 637 -17.07 11.58 -2.55
C ARG A 637 -18.05 12.22 -1.57
N LEU A 638 -17.63 13.28 -0.87
CA LEU A 638 -18.43 14.00 0.11
C LEU A 638 -19.34 15.08 -0.50
N GLY A 639 -19.27 15.31 -1.82
CA GLY A 639 -20.08 16.34 -2.50
C GLY A 639 -19.61 17.78 -2.24
N VAL A 640 -18.39 17.94 -1.75
CA VAL A 640 -17.72 19.25 -1.55
C VAL A 640 -17.21 19.81 -2.87
N VAL A 641 -16.83 18.92 -3.79
CA VAL A 641 -16.37 19.28 -5.14
C VAL A 641 -17.09 18.41 -6.17
N ASP A 642 -17.69 19.03 -7.19
CA ASP A 642 -18.35 18.34 -8.28
C ASP A 642 -17.37 18.03 -9.41
N LYS A 643 -17.27 16.74 -9.78
CA LYS A 643 -16.43 16.28 -10.89
C LYS A 643 -17.23 16.20 -12.19
N LYS A 644 -16.82 16.94 -13.23
CA LYS A 644 -17.40 16.91 -14.59
C LYS A 644 -16.33 16.54 -15.62
N LYS A 645 -16.74 15.89 -16.71
CA LYS A 645 -15.85 15.56 -17.84
C LYS A 645 -16.20 16.48 -19.01
N VAL A 646 -15.27 17.32 -19.44
CA VAL A 646 -15.44 18.30 -20.53
C VAL A 646 -14.32 18.11 -21.53
N ASN A 647 -14.65 17.86 -22.80
CA ASN A 647 -13.67 17.75 -23.90
C ASN A 647 -12.46 16.85 -23.58
N SER A 648 -12.70 15.68 -23.00
CA SER A 648 -11.71 14.70 -22.51
C SER A 648 -10.95 15.05 -21.22
N ASP A 649 -10.98 16.31 -20.78
CA ASP A 649 -10.42 16.75 -19.51
C ASP A 649 -11.42 16.61 -18.35
N THR A 650 -10.89 16.41 -17.14
CA THR A 650 -11.68 16.39 -15.91
C THR A 650 -11.61 17.75 -15.25
N VAL A 651 -12.77 18.36 -15.04
CA VAL A 651 -12.93 19.68 -14.44
C VAL A 651 -13.72 19.54 -13.13
N PHE A 652 -13.36 20.34 -12.15
CA PHE A 652 -13.90 20.33 -10.79
C PHE A 652 -14.52 21.68 -10.46
N ASN A 653 -15.69 21.69 -9.82
CA ASN A 653 -16.34 22.92 -9.33
C ASN A 653 -16.56 22.82 -7.82
N VAL A 654 -16.36 23.93 -7.10
CA VAL A 654 -16.52 23.97 -5.64
C VAL A 654 -18.00 24.11 -5.29
N ASN A 655 -18.47 23.31 -4.34
CA ASN A 655 -19.75 23.52 -3.67
C ASN A 655 -19.50 24.32 -2.38
N GLU A 656 -19.61 25.64 -2.44
CA GLU A 656 -19.29 26.53 -1.32
C GLU A 656 -20.03 26.15 -0.02
N PRO A 657 -21.36 25.96 0.01
CA PRO A 657 -22.05 25.53 1.23
C PRO A 657 -21.52 24.22 1.84
N ALA A 658 -21.24 23.22 1.00
CA ALA A 658 -20.69 21.95 1.46
C ALA A 658 -19.24 22.10 1.95
N THR A 659 -18.46 22.97 1.31
CA THR A 659 -17.07 23.27 1.68
C THR A 659 -16.98 24.00 3.00
N THR A 660 -17.80 25.04 3.22
CA THR A 660 -17.89 25.76 4.50
C THR A 660 -18.29 24.81 5.62
N LYS A 661 -19.32 23.99 5.39
CA LYS A 661 -19.75 22.98 6.38
C LYS A 661 -18.63 22.01 6.72
N LEU A 662 -17.86 21.52 5.74
CA LEU A 662 -16.75 20.62 5.99
C LEU A 662 -15.62 21.32 6.78
N GLU A 663 -15.26 22.56 6.44
CA GLU A 663 -14.25 23.35 7.16
C GLU A 663 -14.65 23.53 8.62
N GLU A 664 -15.91 23.90 8.87
CA GLU A 664 -16.44 24.12 10.22
C GLU A 664 -16.49 22.82 11.04
N MET A 665 -16.90 21.71 10.43
CA MET A 665 -16.91 20.40 11.08
C MET A 665 -15.51 19.95 11.46
N LEU A 666 -14.55 20.07 10.53
CA LEU A 666 -13.14 19.74 10.81
C LEU A 666 -12.56 20.69 11.85
N GLY A 667 -12.97 21.96 11.87
CA GLY A 667 -12.52 22.99 12.79
C GLY A 667 -13.22 23.02 14.14
N CYS A 668 -14.05 22.01 14.45
CA CYS A 668 -14.85 21.92 15.69
C CYS A 668 -15.81 23.11 15.93
N LYS A 669 -16.15 23.87 14.87
CA LYS A 669 -17.06 25.01 14.96
C LYS A 669 -18.52 24.57 14.89
N THR A 670 -18.80 23.45 14.21
CA THR A 670 -20.13 22.86 14.12
C THR A 670 -20.12 21.38 14.52
N PRO A 671 -21.17 20.89 15.19
CA PRO A 671 -21.26 19.49 15.61
C PRO A 671 -21.42 18.57 14.40
N ILE A 672 -20.75 17.42 14.45
CA ILE A 672 -20.73 16.42 13.37
C ILE A 672 -22.01 15.57 13.42
N GLY A 673 -23.01 15.97 12.62
CA GLY A 673 -24.19 15.17 12.30
C GLY A 673 -25.19 14.94 13.45
N LYS A 674 -26.45 14.60 13.12
CA LYS A 674 -27.44 14.11 14.09
C LYS A 674 -27.12 12.64 14.44
N PRO A 675 -27.34 12.21 15.69
CA PRO A 675 -27.01 10.86 16.14
C PRO A 675 -27.66 9.81 15.24
N VAL A 676 -26.86 8.89 14.71
CA VAL A 676 -27.36 7.76 13.94
C VAL A 676 -28.21 6.92 14.89
N THR A 677 -29.52 6.88 14.66
CA THR A 677 -30.50 6.00 15.36
C THR A 677 -30.36 4.54 14.92
N ALA A 678 -29.14 4.08 14.70
CA ALA A 678 -28.85 2.66 14.69
C ALA A 678 -28.51 2.33 16.14
N LYS A 679 -29.33 1.50 16.80
CA LYS A 679 -28.99 0.95 18.12
C LYS A 679 -27.57 0.37 18.04
N LEU A 680 -26.63 1.06 18.68
CA LEU A 680 -25.28 0.58 18.94
C LEU A 680 -25.32 -0.63 19.88
#